data_AF-A0A954XZC5-F1
#
_entry.id   AF-A0A954XZC5-F1
#
_cell.length_a   1.000
_cell.length_b   1.000
_cell.length_c   1.000
_cell.angle_alpha   90.00
_cell.angle_beta   90.00
_cell.angle_gamma   90.00
#
_symmetry.space_group_name_H-M   'P 1'
#
loop_
_entity.id
_entity.type
_entity.pdbx_description
1 polymer ?
#
loop_
_entity_poly.entity_id
_entity_poly.type
_entity_poly.pdbx_seq_one_letter_code
_entity_poly.pdbx_strand_id
1 'polypeptide(L)'
;MNRCLAIVVVCWSCIAMRAAAQLSNPIPAPIVKQGLRVELQDVVQFPDSEPTLDGKPDHRTASRARINFFREAPDGRSFVNDLRGQLYVLDEFNQPQLYLDIDDGANSIFPATWYANGLAAGFISYTFHPEFASNGLFYTIHTERAADTTAAPDFQTTDLGNPNQGVTYHTVITEWNAADPAASTWNEAAGSRREVLRVGTTASAYFHPYGDLQFNPYSQPGDADYGLLYVSGGDWGYINGAGAPQDPNTEGQPGQLQRLDNLPSSLIRIDPRSPSITGGQAGLGDYTIPSDNPFVDGDANTLDEIYAFGFRNGHRMSWDVDGTLYLNVVGHANLEEVERIIPGGNYGWGFREGTFINGNDLANGGNGDADAVFANNVPDALDVDFRGEEYLYPVAQFDHTEGNANAGGFVYHGTMIPQLYGKYVFGDIVNGRLFAADVAAMRAVDITEPGPTAPIEEIQLFRTDEFSGQTDIDLQGDVLPGRVDLRLGVDSDGEIWVITKEDGYLRRLVGPGPILTLFVDPTNGQAILKNTSSDAFDLTGYTIVSAAGSLDPAQWTSLGDEGFVDWDEAPSAASALSELNPESQLSLDAGATINLGQLFDVAADERDLALKFLGAGEATFSIGAVMYRLASDFNDDGEIDAADLGQWQSSFGVDRGGDANGDGRTDGGDFLAWQRQFAAALPAAAQQPVPEPMAAALAALAVALGVPHRRWAAS
;
A
#
# COMPACT_ATOMS: atom_id res chain seq x y z
N MET A 1 -19.01 59.93 58.69
CA MET A 1 -18.20 60.00 57.45
C MET A 1 -17.38 58.73 57.32
N ASN A 2 -17.73 57.93 56.30
CA ASN A 2 -16.95 56.94 55.55
C ASN A 2 -16.01 55.98 56.29
N ARG A 3 -16.37 54.68 56.24
CA ARG A 3 -15.67 53.63 55.46
C ARG A 3 -16.44 52.31 55.59
N CYS A 4 -17.21 51.95 54.56
CA CYS A 4 -17.70 50.58 54.37
C CYS A 4 -16.71 49.87 53.45
N LEU A 5 -16.15 48.77 53.96
CA LEU A 5 -15.26 47.85 53.26
C LEU A 5 -16.13 46.90 52.43
N ALA A 6 -16.04 46.95 51.10
CA ALA A 6 -16.60 45.93 50.22
C ALA A 6 -15.48 44.95 49.87
N ILE A 7 -15.56 43.74 50.42
CA ILE A 7 -14.72 42.60 50.02
C ILE A 7 -15.39 41.99 48.79
N VAL A 8 -14.71 42.05 47.66
CA VAL A 8 -15.06 41.25 46.47
C VAL A 8 -14.37 39.91 46.62
N VAL A 9 -15.14 38.87 46.92
CA VAL A 9 -14.69 37.48 46.84
C VAL A 9 -14.83 37.06 45.37
N VAL A 10 -13.71 36.93 44.67
CA VAL A 10 -13.67 36.26 43.37
C VAL A 10 -13.67 34.76 43.64
N CYS A 11 -14.80 34.10 43.41
CA CYS A 11 -14.87 32.64 43.39
C CYS A 11 -14.09 32.11 42.18
N TRP A 12 -12.88 31.60 42.41
CA TRP A 12 -12.27 30.63 41.52
C TRP A 12 -13.03 29.32 41.69
N SER A 13 -13.92 29.01 40.75
CA SER A 13 -14.41 27.65 40.58
C SER A 13 -13.27 26.82 40.00
N CYS A 14 -12.51 26.15 40.87
CA CYS A 14 -11.64 25.05 40.46
C CYS A 14 -12.55 23.94 39.92
N ILE A 15 -12.61 23.81 38.60
CA ILE A 15 -13.08 22.57 37.99
C ILE A 15 -11.96 21.56 38.27
N ALA A 16 -12.12 20.75 39.31
CA ALA A 16 -11.31 19.56 39.46
C ALA A 16 -11.68 18.64 38.30
N MET A 17 -10.85 18.62 37.24
CA MET A 17 -10.88 17.52 36.27
C MET A 17 -10.71 16.24 37.09
N ARG A 18 -11.74 15.39 37.09
CA ARG A 18 -11.57 14.02 37.58
C ARG A 18 -10.56 13.38 36.65
N ALA A 19 -9.49 12.78 37.19
CA ALA A 19 -8.60 11.94 36.42
C ALA A 19 -9.45 10.92 35.64
N ALA A 20 -9.26 10.87 34.32
CA ALA A 20 -9.92 9.87 33.49
C ALA A 20 -9.52 8.47 33.99
N ALA A 21 -10.46 7.53 33.94
CA ALA A 21 -10.13 6.15 34.31
C ALA A 21 -9.29 5.53 33.19
N GLN A 22 -8.18 4.90 33.55
CA GLN A 22 -7.38 4.09 32.63
C GLN A 22 -8.25 2.99 32.02
N LEU A 23 -8.10 2.77 30.72
CA LEU A 23 -8.76 1.69 29.99
C LEU A 23 -7.82 0.49 29.93
N SER A 24 -8.30 -0.68 30.36
CA SER A 24 -7.54 -1.94 30.28
C SER A 24 -7.84 -2.75 29.02
N ASN A 25 -8.91 -2.41 28.33
CA ASN A 25 -9.32 -2.95 27.03
C ASN A 25 -9.97 -1.76 26.31
N PRO A 26 -9.20 -1.02 25.50
CA PRO A 26 -9.70 0.18 24.82
C PRO A 26 -10.72 -0.15 23.72
N ILE A 27 -10.66 -1.35 23.10
CA ILE A 27 -11.60 -1.78 22.05
C ILE A 27 -12.25 -3.12 22.45
N PRO A 28 -13.33 -3.10 23.26
CA PRO A 28 -13.91 -4.33 23.81
C PRO A 28 -14.58 -5.26 22.79
N ALA A 29 -14.88 -4.75 21.59
CA ALA A 29 -15.52 -5.53 20.55
C ALA A 29 -14.46 -6.39 19.85
N PRO A 30 -14.61 -7.73 19.84
CA PRO A 30 -13.62 -8.60 19.23
C PRO A 30 -13.66 -8.50 17.71
N ILE A 31 -12.51 -8.76 17.08
CA ILE A 31 -12.45 -8.96 15.63
C ILE A 31 -12.96 -10.37 15.34
N VAL A 32 -13.95 -10.46 14.46
CA VAL A 32 -14.62 -11.74 14.13
C VAL A 32 -14.48 -12.06 12.65
N LYS A 33 -14.46 -13.36 12.35
CA LYS A 33 -14.51 -13.90 10.99
C LYS A 33 -15.93 -13.72 10.42
N GLN A 34 -16.08 -12.98 9.33
CA GLN A 34 -17.40 -12.70 8.71
C GLN A 34 -17.61 -13.33 7.33
N GLY A 35 -16.76 -14.29 6.95
CA GLY A 35 -16.92 -15.10 5.74
C GLY A 35 -15.77 -14.99 4.74
N LEU A 36 -14.82 -14.07 4.94
CA LEU A 36 -13.58 -14.04 4.14
C LEU A 36 -12.75 -15.31 4.40
N ARG A 37 -12.61 -16.14 3.37
CA ARG A 37 -11.82 -17.39 3.41
C ARG A 37 -10.80 -17.41 2.30
N VAL A 38 -9.52 -17.57 2.61
CA VAL A 38 -8.42 -17.46 1.65
C VAL A 38 -7.50 -18.66 1.76
N GLU A 39 -7.12 -19.24 0.62
CA GLU A 39 -6.16 -20.34 0.58
C GLU A 39 -4.75 -19.79 0.79
N LEU A 40 -3.98 -20.47 1.63
CA LEU A 40 -2.55 -20.22 1.80
C LEU A 40 -1.74 -21.26 1.03
N GLN A 41 -1.06 -20.84 -0.04
CA GLN A 41 -0.22 -21.72 -0.85
C GLN A 41 1.26 -21.49 -0.58
N ASP A 42 1.98 -22.56 -0.23
CA ASP A 42 3.44 -22.52 -0.09
C ASP A 42 4.07 -22.44 -1.49
N VAL A 43 4.87 -21.41 -1.75
CA VAL A 43 5.51 -21.21 -3.06
C VAL A 43 6.97 -21.62 -3.01
N VAL A 44 7.76 -21.01 -2.12
CA VAL A 44 9.19 -21.32 -2.03
C VAL A 44 9.74 -21.07 -0.62
N GLN A 45 10.72 -21.89 -0.23
CA GLN A 45 11.48 -21.73 1.00
C GLN A 45 12.89 -21.23 0.68
N PHE A 46 13.33 -20.18 1.36
CA PHE A 46 14.64 -19.58 1.17
C PHE A 46 15.77 -20.41 1.81
N PRO A 47 17.03 -20.29 1.33
CA PRO A 47 18.20 -20.97 1.91
C PRO A 47 18.43 -20.63 3.38
N ASP A 48 19.16 -21.50 4.10
CA ASP A 48 19.42 -21.28 5.53
C ASP A 48 20.52 -20.25 5.63
N SER A 49 20.20 -19.09 6.20
CA SER A 49 21.10 -17.95 6.26
C SER A 49 21.83 -17.82 7.59
N GLU A 50 21.54 -18.64 8.61
CA GLU A 50 22.31 -18.61 9.86
C GLU A 50 23.81 -18.85 9.64
N PRO A 51 24.22 -19.82 8.79
CA PRO A 51 25.64 -20.07 8.53
C PRO A 51 26.37 -18.90 7.85
N THR A 52 25.65 -17.93 7.28
CA THR A 52 26.23 -16.78 6.55
C THR A 52 26.72 -15.66 7.47
N LEU A 53 26.34 -15.67 8.75
CA LEU A 53 26.67 -14.60 9.71
C LEU A 53 28.17 -14.49 10.05
N ASP A 54 29.00 -15.46 9.66
CA ASP A 54 30.45 -15.52 9.95
C ASP A 54 30.79 -15.22 11.43
N GLY A 55 29.97 -15.74 12.35
CA GLY A 55 30.13 -15.56 13.80
C GLY A 55 29.62 -14.23 14.35
N LYS A 56 29.00 -13.36 13.54
CA LYS A 56 28.27 -12.19 14.03
C LYS A 56 27.06 -12.61 14.87
N PRO A 57 26.74 -11.88 15.94
CA PRO A 57 25.61 -12.24 16.79
C PRO A 57 24.29 -11.94 16.08
N ASP A 58 23.30 -12.79 16.33
CA ASP A 58 21.95 -12.68 15.79
C ASP A 58 20.92 -12.70 16.93
N HIS A 59 19.91 -11.86 16.81
CA HIS A 59 18.78 -11.80 17.74
C HIS A 59 17.88 -13.05 17.65
N ARG A 60 17.82 -13.72 16.49
CA ARG A 60 16.91 -14.83 16.20
C ARG A 60 17.61 -15.97 15.44
N THR A 61 18.54 -16.65 16.11
CA THR A 61 19.32 -17.75 15.51
C THR A 61 18.49 -18.97 15.11
N ALA A 62 17.28 -19.15 15.65
CA ALA A 62 16.42 -20.29 15.34
C ALA A 62 15.68 -20.15 14.00
N SER A 63 15.52 -18.93 13.49
CA SER A 63 14.82 -18.68 12.23
C SER A 63 15.69 -19.13 11.05
N ARG A 64 15.10 -19.89 10.12
CA ARG A 64 15.80 -20.47 8.96
C ARG A 64 16.38 -19.39 8.04
N ALA A 65 15.54 -18.45 7.60
CA ALA A 65 15.93 -17.31 6.81
C ALA A 65 15.20 -16.08 7.35
N ARG A 66 15.89 -14.98 7.66
CA ARG A 66 15.23 -13.79 8.22
C ARG A 66 14.62 -12.91 7.13
N ILE A 67 13.95 -13.52 6.15
CA ILE A 67 13.32 -12.83 5.02
C ILE A 67 12.31 -11.77 5.47
N ASN A 68 12.28 -10.62 4.79
CA ASN A 68 11.61 -9.42 5.31
C ASN A 68 10.73 -8.65 4.32
N PHE A 69 11.17 -8.42 3.08
CA PHE A 69 10.38 -7.75 2.04
C PHE A 69 10.34 -8.58 0.77
N PHE A 70 9.16 -8.71 0.18
CA PHE A 70 8.94 -9.13 -1.21
C PHE A 70 8.56 -7.90 -2.02
N ARG A 71 9.23 -7.68 -3.15
CA ARG A 71 8.94 -6.58 -4.08
C ARG A 71 9.26 -7.01 -5.50
N GLU A 72 8.49 -6.49 -6.45
CA GLU A 72 8.83 -6.58 -7.86
C GLU A 72 9.63 -5.36 -8.31
N ALA A 73 10.63 -5.59 -9.14
CA ALA A 73 11.28 -4.54 -9.88
C ALA A 73 10.39 -4.10 -11.06
N PRO A 74 10.54 -2.86 -11.57
CA PRO A 74 9.80 -2.39 -12.75
C PRO A 74 10.01 -3.23 -14.03
N ASP A 75 10.95 -4.17 -14.04
CA ASP A 75 11.16 -5.12 -15.14
C ASP A 75 10.42 -6.46 -14.95
N GLY A 76 9.57 -6.57 -13.92
CA GLY A 76 8.72 -7.74 -13.62
C GLY A 76 9.42 -8.85 -12.82
N ARG A 77 10.67 -8.66 -12.40
CA ARG A 77 11.35 -9.66 -11.56
C ARG A 77 11.00 -9.48 -10.09
N SER A 78 10.71 -10.60 -9.43
CA SER A 78 10.44 -10.67 -7.99
C SER A 78 11.73 -10.79 -7.17
N PHE A 79 11.83 -10.01 -6.10
CA PHE A 79 12.98 -10.02 -5.18
C PHE A 79 12.53 -10.25 -3.74
N VAL A 80 13.44 -10.82 -2.93
CA VAL A 80 13.25 -10.96 -1.48
C VAL A 80 14.57 -10.74 -0.74
N ASN A 81 14.58 -9.87 0.27
CA ASN A 81 15.74 -9.71 1.14
C ASN A 81 15.65 -10.55 2.41
N ASP A 82 16.80 -10.99 2.90
CA ASP A 82 17.04 -11.52 4.24
C ASP A 82 17.71 -10.45 5.11
N LEU A 83 17.23 -10.26 6.33
CA LEU A 83 17.85 -9.37 7.30
C LEU A 83 19.33 -9.71 7.54
N ARG A 84 19.79 -10.93 7.25
CA ARG A 84 21.19 -11.36 7.40
C ARG A 84 22.13 -10.97 6.25
N GLY A 85 21.65 -10.22 5.26
CA GLY A 85 22.52 -9.53 4.28
C GLY A 85 22.24 -9.88 2.82
N GLN A 86 21.48 -10.93 2.56
CA GLN A 86 21.21 -11.41 1.21
C GLN A 86 20.01 -10.70 0.57
N LEU A 87 20.14 -10.37 -0.72
CA LEU A 87 19.04 -10.08 -1.63
C LEU A 87 18.95 -11.22 -2.64
N TYR A 88 17.78 -11.82 -2.79
CA TYR A 88 17.51 -12.85 -3.77
C TYR A 88 16.61 -12.31 -4.87
N VAL A 89 16.84 -12.75 -6.10
CA VAL A 89 15.91 -12.66 -7.23
C VAL A 89 15.29 -14.03 -7.46
N LEU A 90 14.00 -14.10 -7.75
CA LEU A 90 13.33 -15.34 -8.09
C LEU A 90 13.49 -15.62 -9.60
N ASP A 91 13.81 -16.86 -9.96
CA ASP A 91 13.81 -17.31 -11.35
C ASP A 91 12.40 -17.65 -11.85
N GLU A 92 12.29 -18.06 -13.12
CA GLU A 92 11.00 -18.40 -13.75
C GLU A 92 10.23 -19.56 -13.08
N PHE A 93 10.87 -20.28 -12.15
CA PHE A 93 10.27 -21.35 -11.35
C PHE A 93 10.13 -20.97 -9.87
N ASN A 94 10.17 -19.67 -9.57
CA ASN A 94 10.15 -19.10 -8.22
C ASN A 94 11.29 -19.58 -7.32
N GLN A 95 12.42 -20.06 -7.87
CA GLN A 95 13.55 -20.46 -7.05
C GLN A 95 14.46 -19.26 -6.74
N PRO A 96 14.92 -19.10 -5.48
CA PRO A 96 15.74 -17.98 -5.08
C PRO A 96 17.18 -18.11 -5.63
N GLN A 97 17.61 -17.10 -6.36
CA GLN A 97 18.99 -16.90 -6.81
C GLN A 97 19.60 -15.73 -6.06
N LEU A 98 20.79 -15.89 -5.48
CA LEU A 98 21.46 -14.80 -4.76
C LEU A 98 21.83 -13.68 -5.75
N TYR A 99 21.26 -12.50 -5.57
CA TYR A 99 21.50 -11.33 -6.40
C TYR A 99 22.59 -10.42 -5.83
N LEU A 100 22.54 -10.16 -4.52
CA LEU A 100 23.49 -9.32 -3.78
C LEU A 100 23.66 -9.90 -2.36
N ASP A 101 24.88 -9.87 -1.82
CA ASP A 101 25.13 -10.08 -0.40
C ASP A 101 25.92 -8.88 0.13
N ILE A 102 25.33 -8.14 1.07
CA ILE A 102 25.95 -6.93 1.60
C ILE A 102 27.01 -7.22 2.68
N ASP A 103 27.07 -8.47 3.18
CA ASP A 103 27.91 -8.89 4.30
C ASP A 103 28.43 -10.34 4.17
N ASP A 104 29.05 -10.66 3.02
CA ASP A 104 29.68 -11.96 2.72
C ASP A 104 31.03 -12.19 3.45
N GLY A 105 31.03 -12.06 4.78
CA GLY A 105 32.17 -12.32 5.66
C GLY A 105 33.45 -11.54 5.31
N ALA A 106 34.46 -12.23 4.76
CA ALA A 106 35.72 -11.58 4.38
C ALA A 106 35.57 -10.60 3.18
N ASN A 107 34.50 -10.72 2.41
CA ASN A 107 34.20 -9.88 1.25
C ASN A 107 33.08 -8.86 1.55
N SER A 108 32.69 -8.67 2.82
CA SER A 108 31.59 -7.79 3.19
C SER A 108 31.73 -6.39 2.60
N ILE A 109 30.67 -5.95 1.93
CA ILE A 109 30.55 -4.58 1.42
C ILE A 109 30.42 -3.59 2.59
N PHE A 110 29.68 -4.01 3.63
CA PHE A 110 29.54 -3.28 4.89
C PHE A 110 29.93 -4.15 6.09
N PRO A 111 31.23 -4.19 6.45
CA PRO A 111 31.70 -5.06 7.53
C PRO A 111 31.13 -4.69 8.91
N ALA A 112 30.68 -3.44 9.09
CA ALA A 112 30.06 -2.96 10.33
C ALA A 112 28.58 -3.35 10.47
N THR A 113 28.01 -4.09 9.50
CA THR A 113 26.60 -4.55 9.57
C THR A 113 26.35 -5.36 10.82
N TRP A 114 25.22 -5.09 11.47
CA TRP A 114 24.88 -5.64 12.79
C TRP A 114 23.47 -6.24 12.83
N TYR A 115 23.35 -7.46 13.38
CA TYR A 115 22.10 -8.26 13.36
C TYR A 115 21.48 -8.50 14.74
N ALA A 116 22.18 -8.16 15.82
CA ALA A 116 21.73 -8.40 17.19
C ALA A 116 21.02 -7.18 17.81
N ASN A 117 20.34 -7.40 18.94
CA ASN A 117 19.64 -6.37 19.73
C ASN A 117 18.51 -5.63 18.98
N GLY A 118 17.85 -6.29 18.02
CA GLY A 118 16.67 -5.75 17.35
C GLY A 118 16.07 -6.74 16.33
N LEU A 119 14.74 -6.78 16.23
CA LEU A 119 14.02 -7.60 15.25
C LEU A 119 14.07 -7.02 13.83
N ALA A 120 14.45 -5.74 13.72
CA ALA A 120 14.61 -4.97 12.49
C ALA A 120 16.07 -4.51 12.28
N ALA A 121 17.05 -5.28 12.75
CA ALA A 121 18.47 -5.02 12.53
C ALA A 121 19.02 -5.87 11.36
N GLY A 122 20.03 -5.36 10.67
CA GLY A 122 20.69 -6.01 9.53
C GLY A 122 20.41 -5.31 8.21
N PHE A 123 20.23 -6.08 7.13
CA PHE A 123 19.75 -5.57 5.84
C PHE A 123 18.22 -5.44 5.86
N ILE A 124 17.71 -4.26 6.20
CA ILE A 124 16.31 -4.08 6.61
C ILE A 124 15.37 -4.16 5.41
N SER A 125 15.58 -3.32 4.40
CA SER A 125 14.68 -3.17 3.25
C SER A 125 15.43 -2.69 2.02
N TYR A 126 14.75 -2.75 0.88
CA TYR A 126 15.23 -2.27 -0.41
C TYR A 126 14.05 -1.79 -1.25
N THR A 127 14.34 -1.02 -2.30
CA THR A 127 13.40 -0.68 -3.37
C THR A 127 14.14 -0.39 -4.68
N PHE A 128 13.44 -0.53 -5.80
CA PHE A 128 13.97 -0.17 -7.12
C PHE A 128 13.51 1.23 -7.51
N HIS A 129 14.38 1.98 -8.18
CA HIS A 129 13.95 3.22 -8.84
C HIS A 129 12.87 2.89 -9.88
N PRO A 130 11.84 3.74 -10.11
CA PRO A 130 10.80 3.47 -11.12
C PRO A 130 11.36 3.19 -12.53
N GLU A 131 12.50 3.81 -12.86
CA GLU A 131 13.22 3.59 -14.11
C GLU A 131 14.35 2.53 -14.05
N PHE A 132 14.36 1.63 -13.05
CA PHE A 132 15.45 0.68 -12.79
C PHE A 132 15.87 -0.12 -14.04
N ALA A 133 14.91 -0.55 -14.85
CA ALA A 133 15.19 -1.28 -16.10
C ALA A 133 16.10 -0.50 -17.07
N SER A 134 16.11 0.83 -16.98
CA SER A 134 16.90 1.71 -17.85
C SER A 134 18.11 2.34 -17.16
N ASN A 135 18.03 2.63 -15.85
CA ASN A 135 19.07 3.36 -15.12
C ASN A 135 19.85 2.51 -14.11
N GLY A 136 19.37 1.30 -13.81
CA GLY A 136 20.00 0.37 -12.88
C GLY A 136 20.02 0.82 -11.41
N LEU A 137 19.25 1.84 -11.05
CA LEU A 137 19.24 2.39 -9.69
C LEU A 137 18.30 1.64 -8.75
N PHE A 138 18.83 1.24 -7.60
CA PHE A 138 18.06 0.70 -6.49
C PHE A 138 18.64 1.16 -5.16
N TYR A 139 17.87 1.05 -4.09
CA TYR A 139 18.19 1.63 -2.79
C TYR A 139 18.00 0.61 -1.69
N THR A 140 18.84 0.66 -0.65
CA THR A 140 18.76 -0.25 0.51
C THR A 140 18.87 0.51 1.81
N ILE A 141 18.24 -0.02 2.86
CA ILE A 141 18.50 0.36 4.25
C ILE A 141 19.20 -0.79 4.97
N HIS A 142 20.30 -0.49 5.65
CA HIS A 142 20.92 -1.43 6.58
C HIS A 142 21.35 -0.77 7.90
N THR A 143 21.59 -1.62 8.89
CA THR A 143 22.08 -1.22 10.21
C THR A 143 23.58 -1.45 10.32
N GLU A 144 24.32 -0.48 10.85
CA GLU A 144 25.71 -0.66 11.26
C GLU A 144 25.89 -0.38 12.75
N ARG A 145 26.84 -1.08 13.39
CA ARG A 145 27.25 -0.76 14.75
C ARG A 145 28.27 0.37 14.75
N ALA A 146 27.99 1.44 15.48
CA ALA A 146 28.85 2.64 15.46
C ALA A 146 30.28 2.37 15.95
N ALA A 147 30.47 1.42 16.87
CA ALA A 147 31.79 1.02 17.38
C ALA A 147 32.67 0.30 16.35
N ASP A 148 32.06 -0.24 15.28
CA ASP A 148 32.74 -1.07 14.28
C ASP A 148 33.00 -0.30 12.96
N THR A 149 32.72 1.00 12.94
CA THR A 149 32.94 1.89 11.79
C THR A 149 33.57 3.23 12.21
N THR A 150 34.27 3.88 11.28
CA THR A 150 34.80 5.25 11.45
C THR A 150 33.98 6.29 10.71
N ALA A 151 32.92 5.88 10.01
CA ALA A 151 32.02 6.79 9.31
C ALA A 151 31.28 7.68 10.31
N ALA A 152 31.28 8.99 10.04
CA ALA A 152 30.49 9.94 10.81
C ALA A 152 29.07 9.98 10.22
N PRO A 153 28.01 10.04 11.06
CA PRO A 153 26.66 10.21 10.56
C PRO A 153 26.45 11.63 10.02
N ASP A 154 25.63 11.75 8.98
CA ASP A 154 25.15 13.02 8.43
C ASP A 154 24.24 13.72 9.43
N PHE A 155 23.43 12.93 10.14
CA PHE A 155 22.56 13.40 11.21
C PHE A 155 22.68 12.48 12.42
N GLN A 156 22.74 13.06 13.63
CA GLN A 156 22.62 12.30 14.87
C GLN A 156 21.63 12.99 15.80
N THR A 157 20.80 12.19 16.47
CA THR A 157 19.93 12.70 17.52
C THR A 157 20.75 13.13 18.73
N THR A 158 20.28 14.15 19.44
CA THR A 158 20.73 14.41 20.82
C THR A 158 19.72 13.79 21.76
N ASP A 159 20.17 12.89 22.64
CA ASP A 159 19.32 12.40 23.74
C ASP A 159 19.23 13.51 24.80
N LEU A 160 18.03 14.05 25.06
CA LEU A 160 17.87 15.15 26.01
C LEU A 160 18.07 14.69 27.47
N GLY A 161 17.80 13.42 27.77
CA GLY A 161 18.02 12.80 29.07
C GLY A 161 19.49 12.45 29.32
N ASN A 162 20.27 12.24 28.25
CA ASN A 162 21.70 12.06 28.32
C ASN A 162 22.44 12.72 27.13
N PRO A 163 22.69 14.05 27.18
CA PRO A 163 23.30 14.77 26.07
C PRO A 163 24.73 14.34 25.73
N ASN A 164 25.38 13.55 26.59
CA ASN A 164 26.72 13.01 26.38
C ASN A 164 26.70 11.59 25.80
N GLN A 165 25.52 11.03 25.50
CA GLN A 165 25.40 9.72 24.89
C GLN A 165 25.94 9.76 23.47
N GLY A 166 26.98 8.96 23.22
CA GLY A 166 27.50 8.77 21.87
C GLY A 166 26.53 7.95 21.02
N VAL A 167 26.72 8.03 19.71
CA VAL A 167 26.00 7.20 18.74
C VAL A 167 26.35 5.73 18.97
N THR A 168 25.33 4.88 19.00
CA THR A 168 25.44 3.44 19.27
C THR A 168 25.29 2.62 17.99
N TYR A 169 24.40 3.05 17.11
CA TYR A 169 24.08 2.38 15.84
C TYR A 169 23.83 3.42 14.75
N HIS A 170 24.03 3.01 13.51
CA HIS A 170 23.72 3.79 12.33
C HIS A 170 22.61 3.09 11.52
N THR A 171 21.64 3.85 11.04
CA THR A 171 20.81 3.45 9.90
C THR A 171 21.39 4.10 8.65
N VAL A 172 21.66 3.30 7.62
CA VAL A 172 22.36 3.75 6.41
C VAL A 172 21.48 3.48 5.19
N ILE A 173 21.20 4.53 4.42
CA ILE A 173 20.55 4.46 3.12
C ILE A 173 21.63 4.48 2.04
N THR A 174 21.65 3.46 1.19
CA THR A 174 22.61 3.34 0.08
C THR A 174 21.89 3.34 -1.25
N GLU A 175 22.34 4.16 -2.20
CA GLU A 175 22.01 4.05 -3.62
C GLU A 175 23.00 3.11 -4.29
N TRP A 176 22.49 2.22 -5.13
CA TRP A 176 23.25 1.26 -5.91
C TRP A 176 22.97 1.47 -7.40
N ASN A 177 23.98 1.27 -8.22
CA ASN A 177 23.87 1.23 -9.66
C ASN A 177 24.28 -0.15 -10.18
N ALA A 178 23.34 -0.86 -10.79
CA ALA A 178 23.58 -2.05 -11.58
C ALA A 178 23.93 -1.60 -13.02
N ALA A 179 25.17 -1.84 -13.44
CA ALA A 179 25.62 -1.47 -14.79
C ALA A 179 24.88 -2.23 -15.91
N ASP A 180 24.42 -3.45 -15.60
CA ASP A 180 23.49 -4.22 -16.42
C ASP A 180 22.29 -4.58 -15.54
N PRO A 181 21.19 -3.82 -15.60
CA PRO A 181 20.01 -4.07 -14.76
C PRO A 181 19.43 -5.47 -15.00
N ALA A 182 19.53 -6.02 -16.21
CA ALA A 182 19.01 -7.33 -16.56
C ALA A 182 19.85 -8.51 -16.04
N ALA A 183 21.04 -8.24 -15.47
CA ALA A 183 21.87 -9.27 -14.89
C ALA A 183 21.16 -9.95 -13.70
N SER A 184 21.41 -11.25 -13.53
CA SER A 184 20.88 -12.04 -12.41
C SER A 184 21.66 -11.86 -11.11
N THR A 185 22.79 -11.14 -11.14
CA THR A 185 23.59 -10.80 -9.97
C THR A 185 24.16 -9.39 -10.09
N TRP A 186 24.24 -8.68 -8.96
CA TRP A 186 24.97 -7.42 -8.89
C TRP A 186 26.48 -7.68 -8.77
N ASN A 187 27.28 -6.86 -9.46
CA ASN A 187 28.73 -7.01 -9.51
C ASN A 187 29.43 -5.69 -9.18
N GLU A 188 30.14 -5.65 -8.04
CA GLU A 188 30.87 -4.47 -7.59
C GLU A 188 31.95 -4.00 -8.57
N ALA A 189 32.53 -4.89 -9.37
CA ALA A 189 33.56 -4.51 -10.35
C ALA A 189 32.99 -3.73 -11.55
N ALA A 190 31.68 -3.81 -11.78
CA ALA A 190 31.01 -3.17 -12.92
C ALA A 190 30.02 -2.08 -12.49
N GLY A 191 29.32 -2.29 -11.37
CA GLY A 191 28.38 -1.34 -10.78
C GLY A 191 29.07 -0.27 -9.93
N SER A 192 28.25 0.54 -9.26
CA SER A 192 28.72 1.48 -8.24
C SER A 192 27.70 1.63 -7.12
N ARG A 193 28.09 2.28 -6.03
CA ARG A 193 27.21 2.60 -4.90
C ARG A 193 27.63 3.91 -4.25
N ARG A 194 26.70 4.60 -3.63
CA ARG A 194 26.96 5.77 -2.78
C ARG A 194 26.01 5.81 -1.59
N GLU A 195 26.52 6.35 -0.49
CA GLU A 195 25.70 6.62 0.69
C GLU A 195 24.81 7.83 0.42
N VAL A 196 23.50 7.66 0.60
CA VAL A 196 22.50 8.74 0.46
C VAL A 196 22.35 9.46 1.79
N LEU A 197 22.19 8.71 2.87
CA LEU A 197 22.00 9.25 4.21
C LEU A 197 22.49 8.26 5.27
N ARG A 198 23.24 8.74 6.25
CA ARG A 198 23.59 8.01 7.46
C ARG A 198 23.07 8.72 8.70
N VAL A 199 22.21 8.02 9.41
CA VAL A 199 21.56 8.49 10.63
C VAL A 199 22.15 7.79 11.84
N GLY A 200 22.68 8.56 12.78
CA GLY A 200 23.20 8.08 14.06
C GLY A 200 22.13 8.10 15.16
N THR A 201 21.85 6.92 15.70
CA THR A 201 20.95 6.76 16.84
C THR A 201 21.74 6.83 18.14
N THR A 202 21.27 7.64 19.08
CA THR A 202 21.85 7.72 20.43
C THR A 202 21.16 6.81 21.44
N ALA A 203 20.01 6.21 21.14
CA ALA A 203 19.38 5.24 22.04
C ALA A 203 20.31 4.04 22.35
N SER A 204 20.21 3.46 23.56
CA SER A 204 21.14 2.39 23.98
C SER A 204 20.91 1.07 23.24
N ALA A 205 19.74 0.88 22.64
CA ALA A 205 19.36 -0.30 21.87
C ALA A 205 18.79 0.12 20.51
N TYR A 206 18.89 -0.77 19.51
CA TYR A 206 18.42 -0.50 18.16
C TYR A 206 16.97 -0.96 18.02
N PHE A 207 16.05 -0.04 18.32
CA PHE A 207 14.60 -0.27 18.24
C PHE A 207 13.97 0.73 17.27
N HIS A 208 12.94 0.28 16.54
CA HIS A 208 12.10 1.11 15.64
C HIS A 208 12.87 2.14 14.77
N PRO A 209 13.98 1.75 14.11
CA PRO A 209 14.74 2.67 13.25
C PRO A 209 13.94 3.07 12.01
N TYR A 210 14.56 3.82 11.10
CA TYR A 210 14.09 3.82 9.70
C TYR A 210 14.08 2.39 9.15
N GLY A 211 12.96 2.01 8.55
CA GLY A 211 12.65 0.62 8.23
C GLY A 211 12.32 0.41 6.76
N ASP A 212 11.31 1.12 6.25
CA ASP A 212 10.80 0.93 4.91
C ASP A 212 11.17 2.12 4.01
N LEU A 213 11.42 1.85 2.73
CA LEU A 213 11.75 2.84 1.72
C LEU A 213 11.00 2.52 0.42
N GLN A 214 10.26 3.49 -0.14
CA GLN A 214 9.41 3.27 -1.31
C GLN A 214 9.32 4.52 -2.19
N PHE A 215 9.29 4.33 -3.50
CA PHE A 215 8.76 5.32 -4.43
C PHE A 215 7.24 5.13 -4.53
N ASN A 216 6.51 6.15 -4.97
CA ASN A 216 5.11 5.99 -5.36
C ASN A 216 5.04 5.19 -6.68
N PRO A 217 4.56 3.93 -6.67
CA PRO A 217 4.58 3.05 -7.84
C PRO A 217 3.55 3.48 -8.90
N TYR A 218 2.57 4.31 -8.54
CA TYR A 218 1.53 4.81 -9.44
C TYR A 218 1.86 6.19 -10.04
N SER A 219 2.96 6.81 -9.61
CA SER A 219 3.45 8.04 -10.23
C SER A 219 4.11 7.78 -11.58
N GLN A 220 3.86 8.65 -12.55
CA GLN A 220 4.36 8.55 -13.93
C GLN A 220 5.38 9.67 -14.24
N PRO A 221 6.27 9.48 -15.24
CA PRO A 221 7.20 10.52 -15.67
C PRO A 221 6.49 11.86 -15.96
N GLY A 222 6.81 12.89 -15.17
CA GLY A 222 6.20 14.22 -15.27
C GLY A 222 5.29 14.58 -14.11
N ASP A 223 4.84 13.59 -13.33
CA ASP A 223 4.16 13.84 -12.07
C ASP A 223 5.11 14.44 -11.04
N ALA A 224 4.55 15.25 -10.14
CA ALA A 224 5.34 15.94 -9.11
C ALA A 224 6.07 14.97 -8.17
N ASP A 225 5.49 13.80 -7.92
CA ASP A 225 6.01 12.79 -6.99
C ASP A 225 6.91 11.74 -7.69
N TYR A 226 7.07 11.83 -9.02
CA TYR A 226 7.82 10.84 -9.78
C TYR A 226 9.30 10.83 -9.40
N GLY A 227 9.78 9.66 -8.95
CA GLY A 227 11.17 9.49 -8.54
C GLY A 227 11.49 10.11 -7.18
N LEU A 228 10.49 10.48 -6.37
CA LEU A 228 10.69 10.87 -4.98
C LEU A 228 10.65 9.64 -4.06
N LEU A 229 11.61 9.56 -3.14
CA LEU A 229 11.80 8.44 -2.22
C LEU A 229 11.24 8.78 -0.84
N TYR A 230 10.31 7.96 -0.36
CA TYR A 230 9.76 8.02 0.98
C TYR A 230 10.47 7.02 1.89
N VAL A 231 10.75 7.41 3.13
CA VAL A 231 11.42 6.54 4.11
C VAL A 231 10.72 6.64 5.47
N SER A 232 10.15 5.53 5.95
CA SER A 232 9.37 5.49 7.20
C SER A 232 10.24 5.08 8.39
N GLY A 233 10.09 5.80 9.50
CA GLY A 233 10.80 5.55 10.74
C GLY A 233 9.89 5.47 11.96
N GLY A 234 10.50 5.11 13.09
CA GLY A 234 9.86 5.10 14.39
C GLY A 234 10.56 5.98 15.42
N ASP A 235 10.20 5.78 16.68
CA ASP A 235 10.64 6.54 17.85
C ASP A 235 12.06 6.22 18.31
N TRP A 236 12.74 5.30 17.62
CA TRP A 236 14.10 4.86 17.89
C TRP A 236 14.31 4.29 19.31
N GLY A 237 13.22 3.92 19.99
CA GLY A 237 13.22 3.47 21.38
C GLY A 237 13.33 4.57 22.44
N TYR A 238 13.05 5.83 22.10
CA TYR A 238 12.92 6.91 23.10
C TYR A 238 11.72 6.72 24.04
N ILE A 239 10.71 5.95 23.64
CA ILE A 239 9.63 5.47 24.51
C ILE A 239 9.58 3.94 24.43
N ASN A 240 10.58 3.31 25.06
CA ASN A 240 10.61 1.86 25.29
C ASN A 240 11.19 1.55 26.67
N GLY A 241 10.59 0.60 27.39
CA GLY A 241 11.07 0.08 28.68
C GLY A 241 12.46 -0.59 28.66
N ALA A 242 13.29 -0.42 27.62
CA ALA A 242 14.58 -1.08 27.45
C ALA A 242 15.72 -0.20 26.87
N GLY A 243 15.73 1.12 27.11
CA GLY A 243 16.93 1.90 26.75
C GLY A 243 17.02 3.40 27.04
N ALA A 244 15.94 4.06 27.47
CA ALA A 244 16.06 5.38 28.09
C ALA A 244 16.54 5.22 29.55
N PRO A 245 17.23 6.21 30.16
CA PRO A 245 17.50 6.21 31.59
C PRO A 245 16.18 6.02 32.35
N GLN A 246 16.00 4.85 32.94
CA GLN A 246 14.88 4.50 33.81
C GLN A 246 15.06 5.21 35.16
N ASP A 247 15.02 6.55 35.16
CA ASP A 247 14.73 7.30 36.38
C ASP A 247 13.23 7.16 36.66
N PRO A 248 12.81 6.84 37.90
CA PRO A 248 11.40 6.76 38.29
C PRO A 248 10.55 8.03 38.06
N ASN A 249 11.10 9.11 37.47
CA ASN A 249 10.37 10.31 37.06
C ASN A 249 10.39 10.59 35.53
N THR A 250 10.87 9.66 34.68
CA THR A 250 11.06 9.90 33.23
C THR A 250 10.61 8.70 32.39
N GLU A 251 9.33 8.41 32.38
CA GLU A 251 8.78 7.62 31.26
C GLU A 251 8.81 8.49 30.00
N GLY A 252 9.78 8.20 29.12
CA GLY A 252 9.85 8.75 27.77
C GLY A 252 10.29 10.20 27.65
N GLN A 253 10.80 10.56 26.48
CA GLN A 253 10.93 11.95 26.04
C GLN A 253 9.84 12.22 25.00
N PRO A 254 8.53 12.22 25.36
CA PRO A 254 7.46 12.34 24.38
C PRO A 254 7.54 13.66 23.59
N GLY A 255 7.97 14.74 24.24
CA GLY A 255 8.26 16.00 23.55
C GLY A 255 9.38 15.89 22.50
N GLN A 256 10.31 14.93 22.61
CA GLN A 256 11.32 14.70 21.58
C GLN A 256 10.72 14.13 20.29
N LEU A 257 9.65 13.35 20.39
CA LEU A 257 9.01 12.69 19.24
C LEU A 257 8.05 13.62 18.48
N GLN A 258 7.90 14.84 18.99
CA GLN A 258 7.02 15.89 18.49
C GLN A 258 7.83 17.09 17.99
N ARG A 259 9.14 16.92 17.81
CA ARG A 259 10.03 17.98 17.31
C ARG A 259 10.15 17.88 15.80
N LEU A 260 10.38 19.01 15.16
CA LEU A 260 10.66 19.09 13.73
C LEU A 260 12.15 19.31 13.42
N ASP A 261 12.99 19.60 14.42
CA ASP A 261 14.45 19.69 14.27
C ASP A 261 15.15 18.33 14.47
N ASN A 262 14.41 17.22 14.40
CA ASN A 262 14.94 15.87 14.49
C ASN A 262 14.21 14.85 13.61
N LEU A 263 14.80 13.65 13.46
CA LEU A 263 14.29 12.58 12.59
C LEU A 263 13.50 11.44 13.27
N PRO A 264 13.62 11.13 14.58
CA PRO A 264 12.77 10.13 15.21
C PRO A 264 11.28 10.43 15.01
N SER A 265 10.47 9.39 14.94
CA SER A 265 9.01 9.46 14.79
C SER A 265 8.54 10.04 13.46
N SER A 266 9.42 10.13 12.45
CA SER A 266 9.10 10.76 11.17
C SER A 266 9.06 9.81 9.97
N LEU A 267 8.29 10.22 8.98
CA LEU A 267 8.35 9.79 7.59
C LEU A 267 9.02 10.93 6.81
N ILE A 268 10.11 10.64 6.12
CA ILE A 268 10.81 11.62 5.28
C ILE A 268 10.56 11.39 3.80
N ARG A 269 10.59 12.48 3.01
CA ARG A 269 10.51 12.45 1.55
C ARG A 269 11.67 13.20 0.94
N ILE A 270 12.41 12.55 0.05
CA ILE A 270 13.61 13.11 -0.58
C ILE A 270 13.59 12.90 -2.09
N ASP A 271 14.22 13.79 -2.85
CA ASP A 271 14.68 13.44 -4.20
C ASP A 271 16.07 12.80 -4.02
N PRO A 272 16.21 11.49 -4.24
CA PRO A 272 17.43 10.78 -3.89
C PRO A 272 18.65 11.27 -4.70
N ARG A 273 18.45 12.00 -5.81
CA ARG A 273 19.55 12.53 -6.63
C ARG A 273 20.35 13.59 -5.86
N SER A 274 21.67 13.55 -6.01
CA SER A 274 22.56 14.56 -5.43
C SER A 274 22.20 15.98 -5.88
N PRO A 275 22.36 17.01 -5.03
CA PRO A 275 22.19 18.41 -5.40
C PRO A 275 23.07 18.85 -6.58
N SER A 276 24.19 18.15 -6.81
CA SER A 276 25.06 18.37 -7.98
C SER A 276 24.41 17.98 -9.31
N ILE A 277 23.38 17.12 -9.28
CA ILE A 277 22.60 16.68 -10.43
C ILE A 277 21.35 17.53 -10.60
N THR A 278 20.62 17.78 -9.52
CA THR A 278 19.33 18.50 -9.55
C THR A 278 19.50 20.02 -9.60
N GLY A 279 20.59 20.54 -9.02
CA GLY A 279 20.76 21.96 -8.73
C GLY A 279 19.85 22.49 -7.61
N GLY A 280 19.15 21.60 -6.90
CA GLY A 280 18.22 21.93 -5.83
C GLY A 280 18.87 22.13 -4.47
N GLN A 281 18.04 22.27 -3.44
CA GLN A 281 18.49 22.40 -2.06
C GLN A 281 19.07 21.08 -1.55
N ALA A 282 20.25 21.15 -0.92
CA ALA A 282 20.86 19.99 -0.28
C ALA A 282 20.14 19.62 1.02
N GLY A 283 19.91 18.32 1.23
CA GLY A 283 19.46 17.79 2.51
C GLY A 283 20.60 17.49 3.48
N LEU A 284 20.30 16.75 4.54
CA LEU A 284 21.28 16.32 5.54
C LEU A 284 22.39 15.45 4.94
N GLY A 285 22.05 14.57 4.00
CA GLY A 285 22.98 13.69 3.28
C GLY A 285 23.20 14.13 1.81
N ASP A 286 23.67 13.21 0.96
CA ASP A 286 23.89 13.49 -0.48
C ASP A 286 22.60 13.29 -1.29
N TYR A 287 21.59 14.11 -1.05
CA TYR A 287 20.32 14.13 -1.79
C TYR A 287 19.71 15.53 -1.82
N THR A 288 18.66 15.68 -2.63
CA THR A 288 17.97 16.95 -2.83
C THR A 288 16.66 16.97 -2.05
N ILE A 289 16.34 18.10 -1.43
CA ILE A 289 15.05 18.35 -0.80
C ILE A 289 14.01 18.71 -1.87
N PRO A 290 12.88 17.97 -1.98
CA PRO A 290 11.76 18.38 -2.81
C PRO A 290 11.20 19.73 -2.35
N SER A 291 11.09 20.69 -3.26
CA SER A 291 10.71 22.07 -2.91
C SER A 291 9.28 22.22 -2.38
N ASP A 292 8.46 21.19 -2.56
CA ASP A 292 7.07 21.09 -2.13
C ASP A 292 6.90 20.25 -0.86
N ASN A 293 8.00 19.82 -0.21
CA ASN A 293 7.91 19.22 1.12
C ASN A 293 7.23 20.20 2.11
N PRO A 294 6.38 19.69 3.03
CA PRO A 294 5.50 20.51 3.87
C PRO A 294 6.25 21.44 4.83
N PHE A 295 7.51 21.12 5.09
CA PHE A 295 8.36 21.80 6.06
C PHE A 295 9.48 22.62 5.42
N VAL A 296 9.49 22.79 4.09
CA VAL A 296 10.38 23.73 3.39
C VAL A 296 9.89 25.15 3.62
N ASP A 297 10.05 25.64 4.84
CA ASP A 297 9.51 26.92 5.33
C ASP A 297 10.61 27.95 5.64
N GLY A 298 11.88 27.52 5.61
CA GLY A 298 13.05 28.34 5.90
C GLY A 298 13.32 28.55 7.40
N ASP A 299 12.63 27.84 8.30
CA ASP A 299 12.93 27.79 9.73
C ASP A 299 14.09 26.81 10.00
N ALA A 300 15.13 27.31 10.65
CA ALA A 300 16.28 26.48 11.02
C ALA A 300 15.99 25.44 12.12
N ASN A 301 14.80 25.49 12.74
CA ASN A 301 14.33 24.52 13.72
C ASN A 301 13.37 23.47 13.12
N THR A 302 13.40 23.33 11.80
CA THR A 302 12.58 22.38 11.06
C THR A 302 13.48 21.70 10.03
N LEU A 303 13.40 20.38 9.97
CA LEU A 303 14.08 19.56 8.98
C LEU A 303 13.20 19.45 7.75
N ASP A 304 13.69 20.00 6.65
CA ASP A 304 12.97 20.07 5.37
C ASP A 304 12.70 18.69 4.77
N GLU A 305 13.38 17.63 5.24
CA GLU A 305 13.14 16.24 4.87
C GLU A 305 11.80 15.70 5.35
N ILE A 306 11.29 16.22 6.47
CA ILE A 306 10.11 15.66 7.13
C ILE A 306 8.91 15.82 6.18
N TYR A 307 8.20 14.73 5.96
CA TYR A 307 6.94 14.71 5.22
C TYR A 307 5.75 14.57 6.17
N ALA A 308 5.88 13.73 7.20
CA ALA A 308 4.91 13.56 8.27
C ALA A 308 5.63 13.06 9.54
N PHE A 309 5.03 13.20 10.71
CA PHE A 309 5.68 12.82 11.98
C PHE A 309 4.69 12.42 13.07
N GLY A 310 5.19 11.96 14.21
CA GLY A 310 4.37 11.50 15.32
C GLY A 310 3.98 10.02 15.21
N PHE A 311 4.85 9.16 14.65
CA PHE A 311 4.67 7.71 14.63
C PHE A 311 5.49 6.99 15.70
N ARG A 312 4.96 5.93 16.31
CA ARG A 312 5.77 5.07 17.19
C ARG A 312 6.78 4.25 16.41
N ASN A 313 6.28 3.47 15.47
CA ASN A 313 7.05 2.58 14.63
C ASN A 313 6.30 2.50 13.31
N GLY A 314 6.51 3.50 12.44
CA GLY A 314 5.98 3.52 11.08
C GLY A 314 6.61 2.37 10.28
N HIS A 315 6.02 1.18 10.42
CA HIS A 315 6.67 -0.08 10.13
C HIS A 315 6.66 -0.41 8.64
N ARG A 316 5.52 -0.21 7.95
CA ARG A 316 5.36 -0.51 6.52
C ARG A 316 4.47 0.52 5.84
N MET A 317 4.95 1.00 4.70
CA MET A 317 4.19 1.86 3.79
C MET A 317 3.49 1.01 2.72
N SER A 318 2.35 1.47 2.23
CA SER A 318 1.74 0.98 1.00
C SER A 318 1.01 2.10 0.28
N TRP A 319 1.10 2.07 -1.04
CA TRP A 319 0.38 2.99 -1.90
C TRP A 319 -0.87 2.30 -2.44
N ASP A 320 -1.95 3.06 -2.52
CA ASP A 320 -3.14 2.70 -3.28
C ASP A 320 -3.10 3.38 -4.65
N VAL A 321 -3.86 2.83 -5.61
CA VAL A 321 -3.88 3.24 -7.03
C VAL A 321 -4.25 4.70 -7.25
N ASP A 322 -4.95 5.31 -6.28
CA ASP A 322 -5.34 6.72 -6.33
C ASP A 322 -4.28 7.68 -5.73
N GLY A 323 -3.12 7.15 -5.36
CA GLY A 323 -2.04 7.91 -4.75
C GLY A 323 -2.17 8.09 -3.24
N THR A 324 -3.15 7.43 -2.59
CA THR A 324 -3.21 7.41 -1.12
C THR A 324 -2.05 6.60 -0.55
N LEU A 325 -1.28 7.21 0.35
CA LEU A 325 -0.24 6.53 1.13
C LEU A 325 -0.81 6.08 2.48
N TYR A 326 -0.81 4.77 2.72
CA TYR A 326 -1.08 4.20 4.04
C TYR A 326 0.23 3.85 4.76
N LEU A 327 0.22 3.99 6.08
CA LEU A 327 1.32 3.60 6.95
C LEU A 327 0.79 2.76 8.12
N ASN A 328 1.24 1.51 8.21
CA ASN A 328 0.96 0.68 9.37
C ASN A 328 1.93 1.03 10.49
N VAL A 329 1.40 1.37 11.66
CA VAL A 329 2.16 1.76 12.83
C VAL A 329 2.01 0.70 13.90
N VAL A 330 3.16 0.23 14.43
CA VAL A 330 3.18 -0.66 15.60
C VAL A 330 3.16 0.17 16.88
N GLY A 331 2.02 0.17 17.58
CA GLY A 331 1.85 0.90 18.84
C GLY A 331 2.52 0.23 20.04
N HIS A 332 2.36 0.78 21.23
CA HIS A 332 3.22 0.48 22.38
C HIS A 332 2.73 -0.67 23.23
N ALA A 333 1.65 -0.42 23.94
CA ALA A 333 1.12 -1.36 24.92
C ALA A 333 -0.33 -1.74 24.62
N ASN A 334 -1.05 -0.93 23.82
CA ASN A 334 -2.49 -1.04 23.76
C ASN A 334 -3.04 -1.14 22.33
N LEU A 335 -2.56 -0.35 21.36
CA LEU A 335 -3.19 -0.25 20.04
C LEU A 335 -2.22 -0.51 18.89
N GLU A 336 -2.75 -1.08 17.82
CA GLU A 336 -2.13 -1.21 16.51
C GLU A 336 -2.92 -0.35 15.51
N GLU A 337 -2.22 0.31 14.58
CA GLU A 337 -2.79 1.43 13.82
C GLU A 337 -2.50 1.33 12.32
N VAL A 338 -3.44 1.80 11.49
CA VAL A 338 -3.26 2.05 10.06
C VAL A 338 -3.59 3.51 9.81
N GLU A 339 -2.59 4.28 9.39
CA GLU A 339 -2.69 5.70 9.13
C GLU A 339 -2.90 5.99 7.65
N ARG A 340 -3.70 7.03 7.35
CA ARG A 340 -3.76 7.64 6.02
C ARG A 340 -2.88 8.89 6.02
N ILE A 341 -1.81 8.88 5.24
CA ILE A 341 -0.76 9.90 5.33
C ILE A 341 -1.14 11.19 4.60
N ILE A 342 -1.14 12.30 5.34
CA ILE A 342 -1.26 13.68 4.87
C ILE A 342 0.07 14.43 5.04
N PRO A 343 0.54 15.19 4.03
CA PRO A 343 1.74 16.03 4.16
C PRO A 343 1.63 17.01 5.34
N GLY A 344 2.66 17.07 6.19
CA GLY A 344 2.74 17.93 7.37
C GLY A 344 1.96 17.40 8.58
N GLY A 345 1.28 16.27 8.42
CA GLY A 345 0.44 15.63 9.44
C GLY A 345 1.23 15.14 10.65
N ASN A 346 0.61 15.26 11.82
CA ASN A 346 1.13 14.80 13.10
C ASN A 346 0.21 13.72 13.69
N TYR A 347 0.72 12.50 13.82
CA TYR A 347 -0.05 11.34 14.30
C TYR A 347 0.06 11.12 15.82
N GLY A 348 0.60 12.13 16.53
CA GLY A 348 0.43 12.29 17.96
C GLY A 348 1.22 11.35 18.86
N TRP A 349 2.03 10.43 18.32
CA TRP A 349 2.79 9.47 19.12
C TRP A 349 3.60 10.14 20.23
N GLY A 350 3.56 9.51 21.41
CA GLY A 350 4.06 10.05 22.67
C GLY A 350 3.00 10.80 23.47
N PHE A 351 1.88 11.19 22.85
CA PHE A 351 0.72 11.78 23.52
C PHE A 351 -0.60 11.07 23.15
N ARG A 352 -0.66 10.44 21.98
CA ARG A 352 -1.76 9.61 21.50
C ARG A 352 -1.27 8.18 21.22
N GLU A 353 -2.16 7.21 21.34
CA GLU A 353 -1.98 5.82 20.92
C GLU A 353 -3.33 5.32 20.41
N GLY A 354 -3.48 5.18 19.10
CA GLY A 354 -4.79 5.13 18.45
C GLY A 354 -5.60 6.40 18.70
N THR A 355 -6.92 6.23 18.79
CA THR A 355 -7.87 7.31 19.14
C THR A 355 -7.89 7.66 20.64
N PHE A 356 -6.90 7.22 21.42
CA PHE A 356 -6.84 7.38 22.87
C PHE A 356 -5.71 8.32 23.31
N ILE A 357 -5.87 8.88 24.51
CA ILE A 357 -4.81 9.62 25.20
C ILE A 357 -3.83 8.61 25.79
N ASN A 358 -2.55 8.70 25.40
CA ASN A 358 -1.49 7.94 26.05
C ASN A 358 -1.17 8.55 27.42
N GLY A 359 -0.80 7.73 28.40
CA GLY A 359 -0.55 8.21 29.76
C GLY A 359 0.57 9.24 29.88
N ASN A 360 1.45 9.35 28.89
CA ASN A 360 2.45 10.43 28.80
C ASN A 360 1.85 11.84 28.64
N ASP A 361 0.61 11.99 28.17
CA ASP A 361 -0.05 13.29 28.06
C ASP A 361 -0.69 13.72 29.38
N LEU A 362 0.18 14.15 30.31
CA LEU A 362 -0.23 14.67 31.62
C LEU A 362 -1.15 15.90 31.54
N ALA A 363 -1.05 16.69 30.46
CA ALA A 363 -1.85 17.90 30.30
C ALA A 363 -3.32 17.57 30.01
N ASN A 364 -3.56 16.45 29.34
CA ASN A 364 -4.87 16.06 28.82
C ASN A 364 -5.44 14.79 29.48
N GLY A 365 -4.95 14.43 30.67
CA GLY A 365 -5.58 13.41 31.52
C GLY A 365 -4.79 12.11 31.68
N GLY A 366 -3.61 12.01 31.08
CA GLY A 366 -2.64 10.95 31.34
C GLY A 366 -2.09 10.99 32.78
N ASN A 367 -1.47 9.89 33.20
CA ASN A 367 -0.94 9.67 34.55
C ASN A 367 0.60 9.57 34.60
N GLY A 368 1.27 9.67 33.46
CA GLY A 368 2.72 9.51 33.29
C GLY A 368 3.17 8.07 33.04
N ASP A 369 2.23 7.15 32.83
CA ASP A 369 2.47 5.74 32.50
C ASP A 369 2.26 5.51 30.99
N ALA A 370 3.34 5.30 30.23
CA ALA A 370 3.32 5.10 28.79
C ALA A 370 2.59 3.81 28.37
N ASP A 371 2.47 2.84 29.28
CA ASP A 371 1.72 1.59 29.06
C ASP A 371 0.20 1.79 29.21
N ALA A 372 -0.26 2.95 29.69
CA ALA A 372 -1.66 3.24 29.94
C ALA A 372 -2.30 4.12 28.85
N VAL A 373 -3.56 3.81 28.52
CA VAL A 373 -4.41 4.67 27.68
C VAL A 373 -5.68 5.09 28.39
N PHE A 374 -6.21 6.25 27.99
CA PHE A 374 -7.39 6.90 28.55
C PHE A 374 -8.33 7.33 27.43
N ALA A 375 -9.64 7.32 27.70
CA ALA A 375 -10.63 7.80 26.74
C ALA A 375 -10.36 9.26 26.35
N ASN A 376 -10.25 9.52 25.04
CA ASN A 376 -10.07 10.88 24.56
C ASN A 376 -11.37 11.68 24.70
N ASN A 377 -11.38 12.60 25.68
CA ASN A 377 -12.45 13.54 25.93
C ASN A 377 -11.91 14.99 25.91
N VAL A 378 -10.77 15.19 25.24
CA VAL A 378 -10.17 16.51 25.07
C VAL A 378 -11.07 17.29 24.12
N PRO A 379 -11.50 18.52 24.46
CA PRO A 379 -12.20 19.35 23.50
C PRO A 379 -11.30 19.61 22.28
N ASP A 380 -11.84 19.53 21.07
CA ASP A 380 -11.08 19.58 19.80
C ASP A 380 -10.12 20.79 19.75
N ALA A 381 -10.57 21.96 20.22
CA ALA A 381 -9.76 23.18 20.33
C ALA A 381 -8.51 23.07 21.24
N LEU A 382 -8.38 21.99 22.01
CA LEU A 382 -7.26 21.65 22.88
C LEU A 382 -6.57 20.34 22.44
N ASP A 383 -7.16 19.60 21.51
CA ASP A 383 -6.59 18.35 20.97
C ASP A 383 -5.66 18.66 19.78
N VAL A 384 -4.71 19.54 20.06
CA VAL A 384 -3.79 20.10 19.07
C VAL A 384 -2.34 19.90 19.51
N ASP A 385 -1.45 19.89 18.54
CA ASP A 385 -0.02 19.81 18.76
C ASP A 385 0.60 21.15 19.17
N PHE A 386 1.93 21.18 19.29
CA PHE A 386 2.68 22.37 19.69
C PHE A 386 2.59 23.54 18.71
N ARG A 387 2.15 23.30 17.46
CA ARG A 387 1.89 24.31 16.42
C ARG A 387 0.46 24.86 16.53
N GLY A 388 -0.41 24.17 17.27
CA GLY A 388 -1.84 24.46 17.33
C GLY A 388 -2.64 23.81 16.21
N GLU A 389 -2.05 22.83 15.51
CA GLU A 389 -2.71 22.01 14.49
C GLU A 389 -3.27 20.73 15.12
N GLU A 390 -4.39 20.22 14.61
CA GLU A 390 -5.02 18.99 15.11
C GLU A 390 -4.09 17.78 14.95
N TYR A 391 -4.15 16.85 15.91
CA TYR A 391 -3.57 15.52 15.71
C TYR A 391 -4.40 14.74 14.69
N LEU A 392 -3.75 13.87 13.92
CA LEU A 392 -4.40 12.97 12.98
C LEU A 392 -4.52 11.56 13.56
N TYR A 393 -5.65 10.91 13.28
CA TYR A 393 -6.04 9.62 13.85
C TYR A 393 -6.12 8.51 12.80
N PRO A 394 -5.97 7.24 13.24
CA PRO A 394 -5.94 6.10 12.32
C PRO A 394 -7.27 5.88 11.60
N VAL A 395 -7.18 5.39 10.36
CA VAL A 395 -8.34 4.97 9.57
C VAL A 395 -8.81 3.56 9.92
N ALA A 396 -7.95 2.75 10.53
CA ALA A 396 -8.27 1.46 11.14
C ALA A 396 -7.36 1.21 12.34
N GLN A 397 -7.90 0.65 13.43
CA GLN A 397 -7.10 0.29 14.60
C GLN A 397 -7.68 -0.95 15.30
N PHE A 398 -6.81 -1.69 16.00
CA PHE A 398 -7.22 -2.82 16.84
C PHE A 398 -6.35 -2.87 18.10
N ASP A 399 -6.85 -3.48 19.17
CA ASP A 399 -6.13 -3.50 20.43
C ASP A 399 -5.29 -4.77 20.64
N HIS A 400 -4.43 -4.75 21.66
CA HIS A 400 -3.52 -5.86 21.95
C HIS A 400 -4.20 -7.12 22.53
N THR A 401 -5.53 -7.10 22.69
CA THR A 401 -6.29 -8.33 22.93
C THR A 401 -6.51 -9.13 21.64
N GLU A 402 -6.41 -8.46 20.49
CA GLU A 402 -6.57 -9.03 19.15
C GLU A 402 -5.22 -9.27 18.42
N GLY A 403 -4.19 -8.47 18.69
CA GLY A 403 -2.84 -8.68 18.13
C GLY A 403 -1.74 -8.09 19.01
N ASN A 404 -0.53 -7.93 18.48
CA ASN A 404 0.65 -7.49 19.23
C ASN A 404 1.62 -6.61 18.44
N ALA A 405 1.60 -6.69 17.10
CA ALA A 405 2.40 -5.84 16.22
C ALA A 405 1.88 -5.91 14.78
N ASN A 406 1.43 -4.79 14.23
CA ASN A 406 0.94 -4.69 12.86
C ASN A 406 2.04 -4.99 11.80
N ALA A 407 1.76 -5.93 10.89
CA ALA A 407 2.71 -6.45 9.91
C ALA A 407 2.87 -5.59 8.65
N GLY A 408 2.03 -4.58 8.45
CA GLY A 408 1.84 -3.94 7.14
C GLY A 408 0.62 -4.47 6.42
N GLY A 409 0.19 -3.78 5.36
CA GLY A 409 -0.92 -4.20 4.52
C GLY A 409 -0.94 -3.54 3.15
N PHE A 410 -1.86 -4.00 2.31
CA PHE A 410 -2.06 -3.50 0.94
C PHE A 410 -3.55 -3.44 0.64
N VAL A 411 -3.95 -2.48 -0.19
CA VAL A 411 -5.26 -2.57 -0.84
C VAL A 411 -5.20 -3.69 -1.86
N TYR A 412 -6.12 -4.64 -1.77
CA TYR A 412 -6.18 -5.76 -2.69
C TYR A 412 -6.89 -5.35 -3.99
N HIS A 413 -6.11 -5.31 -5.07
CA HIS A 413 -6.59 -5.06 -6.44
C HIS A 413 -6.46 -6.30 -7.34
N GLY A 414 -5.93 -7.39 -6.79
CA GLY A 414 -5.82 -8.67 -7.50
C GLY A 414 -7.15 -9.28 -7.88
N THR A 415 -7.07 -10.34 -8.68
CA THR A 415 -8.21 -11.00 -9.31
C THR A 415 -8.42 -12.42 -8.78
N MET A 416 -7.42 -13.02 -8.13
CA MET A 416 -7.48 -14.39 -7.62
C MET A 416 -8.36 -14.53 -6.37
N ILE A 417 -8.64 -13.45 -5.65
CA ILE A 417 -9.42 -13.41 -4.40
C ILE A 417 -10.50 -12.31 -4.43
N PRO A 418 -11.55 -12.40 -5.27
CA PRO A 418 -12.41 -11.24 -5.49
C PRO A 418 -13.20 -10.74 -4.28
N GLN A 419 -13.45 -11.59 -3.29
CA GLN A 419 -14.04 -11.17 -2.01
C GLN A 419 -13.15 -10.20 -1.19
N LEU A 420 -11.87 -10.08 -1.54
CA LEU A 420 -10.94 -9.10 -0.95
C LEU A 420 -10.82 -7.83 -1.80
N TYR A 421 -11.37 -7.79 -3.01
CA TYR A 421 -11.24 -6.61 -3.88
C TYR A 421 -11.77 -5.36 -3.19
N GLY A 422 -10.97 -4.29 -3.20
CA GLY A 422 -11.30 -3.03 -2.52
C GLY A 422 -11.20 -3.09 -0.98
N LYS A 423 -10.58 -4.13 -0.41
CA LYS A 423 -10.25 -4.21 1.02
C LYS A 423 -8.77 -3.96 1.25
N TYR A 424 -8.45 -3.30 2.35
CA TYR A 424 -7.11 -3.23 2.89
C TYR A 424 -6.82 -4.48 3.70
N VAL A 425 -5.89 -5.30 3.23
CA VAL A 425 -5.51 -6.59 3.83
C VAL A 425 -4.21 -6.41 4.58
N PHE A 426 -4.22 -6.69 5.88
CA PHE A 426 -3.10 -6.53 6.80
C PHE A 426 -3.06 -7.69 7.80
N GLY A 427 -2.10 -7.69 8.73
CA GLY A 427 -2.04 -8.78 9.71
C GLY A 427 -1.16 -8.49 10.91
N ASP A 428 -1.07 -9.48 11.79
CA ASP A 428 -0.26 -9.41 13.00
C ASP A 428 1.06 -10.19 12.86
N ILE A 429 2.18 -9.56 13.18
CA ILE A 429 3.53 -10.11 13.11
C ILE A 429 3.66 -11.35 14.00
N VAL A 430 3.07 -11.34 15.19
CA VAL A 430 3.38 -12.33 16.23
C VAL A 430 2.60 -13.62 16.04
N ASN A 431 1.27 -13.52 15.89
CA ASN A 431 0.37 -14.66 15.79
C ASN A 431 -0.01 -15.01 14.33
N GLY A 432 0.28 -14.15 13.36
CA GLY A 432 0.01 -14.40 11.95
C GLY A 432 -1.47 -14.35 11.55
N ARG A 433 -2.35 -13.77 12.39
CA ARG A 433 -3.72 -13.46 11.98
C ARG A 433 -3.71 -12.46 10.84
N LEU A 434 -4.64 -12.64 9.89
CA LEU A 434 -4.87 -11.71 8.79
C LEU A 434 -6.22 -11.03 8.96
N PHE A 435 -6.26 -9.75 8.61
CA PHE A 435 -7.39 -8.87 8.79
C PHE A 435 -7.70 -8.16 7.48
N ALA A 436 -8.96 -7.76 7.33
CA ALA A 436 -9.41 -6.90 6.26
C ALA A 436 -10.25 -5.75 6.80
N ALA A 437 -10.08 -4.58 6.20
CA ALA A 437 -10.96 -3.42 6.38
C ALA A 437 -11.41 -2.93 5.00
N ASP A 438 -12.66 -2.50 4.88
CA ASP A 438 -13.18 -1.95 3.63
C ASP A 438 -12.54 -0.58 3.35
N VAL A 439 -11.97 -0.40 2.15
CA VAL A 439 -11.24 0.84 1.82
C VAL A 439 -12.18 2.03 1.73
N ALA A 440 -13.42 1.86 1.25
CA ALA A 440 -14.38 2.95 1.24
C ALA A 440 -14.72 3.40 2.67
N ALA A 441 -14.86 2.46 3.61
CA ALA A 441 -15.02 2.76 5.02
C ALA A 441 -13.79 3.47 5.62
N MET A 442 -12.57 2.99 5.32
CA MET A 442 -11.32 3.65 5.75
C MET A 442 -11.23 5.09 5.22
N ARG A 443 -11.60 5.32 3.96
CA ARG A 443 -11.56 6.64 3.34
C ARG A 443 -12.61 7.59 3.93
N ALA A 444 -13.74 7.07 4.37
CA ALA A 444 -14.80 7.85 5.00
C ALA A 444 -14.49 8.28 6.45
N VAL A 445 -13.44 7.73 7.08
CA VAL A 445 -13.00 8.17 8.41
C VAL A 445 -12.53 9.62 8.35
N ASP A 446 -13.08 10.44 9.24
CA ASP A 446 -12.55 11.77 9.54
C ASP A 446 -11.35 11.61 10.48
N ILE A 447 -10.16 11.84 9.93
CA ILE A 447 -8.91 11.64 10.65
C ILE A 447 -8.58 12.79 11.60
N THR A 448 -9.37 13.87 11.64
CA THR A 448 -9.18 14.99 12.57
C THR A 448 -9.87 14.78 13.91
N GLU A 449 -10.69 13.72 14.01
CA GLU A 449 -11.50 13.42 15.17
C GLU A 449 -11.09 12.07 15.78
N PRO A 450 -10.98 11.95 17.12
CA PRO A 450 -10.70 10.68 17.81
C PRO A 450 -11.94 9.77 17.83
N GLY A 451 -12.51 9.49 16.65
CA GLY A 451 -13.78 8.82 16.44
C GLY A 451 -13.67 7.32 16.11
N PRO A 452 -14.78 6.68 15.73
CA PRO A 452 -14.76 5.30 15.24
C PRO A 452 -13.94 5.18 13.95
N THR A 453 -13.05 4.19 13.90
CA THR A 453 -12.31 3.83 12.69
C THR A 453 -13.09 2.84 11.82
N ALA A 454 -12.56 2.50 10.65
CA ALA A 454 -13.15 1.46 9.81
C ALA A 454 -13.26 0.12 10.56
N PRO A 455 -14.38 -0.60 10.43
CA PRO A 455 -14.53 -1.94 11.00
C PRO A 455 -13.49 -2.91 10.43
N ILE A 456 -12.98 -3.79 11.28
CA ILE A 456 -12.03 -4.83 10.91
C ILE A 456 -12.72 -6.20 11.04
N GLU A 457 -12.53 -7.04 10.04
CA GLU A 457 -12.91 -8.46 10.06
C GLU A 457 -11.67 -9.34 9.93
N GLU A 458 -11.72 -10.55 10.51
CA GLU A 458 -10.63 -11.53 10.39
C GLU A 458 -10.83 -12.40 9.16
N ILE A 459 -9.73 -12.63 8.43
CA ILE A 459 -9.66 -13.56 7.30
C ILE A 459 -9.38 -14.96 7.84
N GLN A 460 -10.21 -15.94 7.47
CA GLN A 460 -9.94 -17.35 7.74
C GLN A 460 -9.02 -17.93 6.66
N LEU A 461 -7.82 -18.37 7.06
CA LEU A 461 -6.94 -19.11 6.17
C LEU A 461 -7.36 -20.58 6.07
N PHE A 462 -7.14 -21.20 4.91
CA PHE A 462 -7.26 -22.66 4.74
C PHE A 462 -6.20 -23.19 3.78
N ARG A 463 -6.04 -24.51 3.75
CA ARG A 463 -5.23 -25.24 2.75
C ARG A 463 -6.08 -26.25 2.03
N THR A 464 -5.80 -26.44 0.75
CA THR A 464 -6.42 -27.46 -0.10
C THR A 464 -5.47 -28.64 -0.25
N ASP A 465 -5.96 -29.85 0.00
CA ASP A 465 -5.19 -31.08 -0.23
C ASP A 465 -5.28 -31.58 -1.69
N GLU A 466 -4.53 -32.63 -1.99
CA GLU A 466 -4.49 -33.26 -3.33
C GLU A 466 -5.82 -33.87 -3.80
N PHE A 467 -6.82 -33.98 -2.91
CA PHE A 467 -8.18 -34.45 -3.18
C PHE A 467 -9.21 -33.33 -3.10
N SER A 468 -8.78 -32.06 -3.16
CA SER A 468 -9.62 -30.86 -3.04
C SER A 468 -10.28 -30.67 -1.67
N GLY A 469 -9.82 -31.39 -0.64
CA GLY A 469 -10.25 -31.20 0.73
C GLY A 469 -9.69 -29.89 1.31
N GLN A 470 -10.58 -29.00 1.77
CA GLN A 470 -10.17 -27.76 2.43
C GLN A 470 -10.12 -27.95 3.95
N THR A 471 -9.01 -27.54 4.55
CA THR A 471 -8.83 -27.51 6.00
C THR A 471 -8.48 -26.08 6.44
N ASP A 472 -9.32 -25.51 7.29
CA ASP A 472 -9.03 -24.23 7.93
C ASP A 472 -7.76 -24.36 8.79
N ILE A 473 -6.90 -23.35 8.73
CA ILE A 473 -5.63 -23.31 9.44
C ILE A 473 -5.40 -21.92 10.06
N ASP A 474 -4.66 -21.89 11.16
CA ASP A 474 -4.02 -20.68 11.66
C ASP A 474 -2.50 -20.74 11.42
N LEU A 475 -1.87 -19.62 11.07
CA LEU A 475 -0.41 -19.59 10.86
C LEU A 475 0.35 -19.97 12.13
N GLN A 476 -0.08 -19.46 13.28
CA GLN A 476 0.39 -19.91 14.58
C GLN A 476 -0.37 -21.15 15.04
N GLY A 477 0.35 -22.16 15.51
CA GLY A 477 -0.20 -23.44 15.97
C GLY A 477 -0.20 -24.51 14.88
N ASP A 478 -0.91 -24.27 13.77
CA ASP A 478 -1.08 -25.28 12.73
C ASP A 478 0.06 -25.29 11.71
N VAL A 479 0.52 -24.11 11.26
CA VAL A 479 1.65 -23.99 10.32
C VAL A 479 2.98 -23.87 11.05
N LEU A 480 3.06 -22.99 12.05
CA LEU A 480 4.25 -22.73 12.85
C LEU A 480 3.99 -22.95 14.34
N PRO A 481 4.91 -23.60 15.08
CA PRO A 481 4.67 -23.96 16.48
C PRO A 481 4.68 -22.79 17.47
N GLY A 482 4.91 -21.55 17.02
CA GLY A 482 5.11 -20.39 17.89
C GLY A 482 4.90 -19.07 17.17
N ARG A 483 5.81 -18.12 17.40
CA ARG A 483 5.82 -16.82 16.69
C ARG A 483 5.86 -17.07 15.17
N VAL A 484 5.15 -16.25 14.41
CA VAL A 484 5.08 -16.35 12.95
C VAL A 484 6.11 -15.45 12.28
N ASP A 485 6.27 -14.24 12.81
CA ASP A 485 6.97 -13.14 12.16
C ASP A 485 6.45 -12.86 10.75
N LEU A 486 5.12 -12.67 10.67
CA LEU A 486 4.39 -12.40 9.43
C LEU A 486 4.92 -11.13 8.75
N ARG A 487 5.10 -11.17 7.43
CA ARG A 487 5.19 -9.99 6.55
C ARG A 487 4.28 -10.18 5.35
N LEU A 488 3.87 -9.08 4.75
CA LEU A 488 3.10 -9.07 3.51
C LEU A 488 3.93 -8.42 2.39
N GLY A 489 3.64 -8.82 1.17
CA GLY A 489 4.05 -8.16 -0.08
C GLY A 489 2.90 -8.18 -1.07
N VAL A 490 3.02 -7.40 -2.13
CA VAL A 490 2.08 -7.38 -3.27
C VAL A 490 2.91 -7.42 -4.55
N ASP A 491 2.43 -8.15 -5.55
CA ASP A 491 3.00 -8.12 -6.91
C ASP A 491 2.28 -7.08 -7.79
N SER A 492 2.76 -6.92 -9.02
CA SER A 492 2.20 -5.99 -10.00
C SER A 492 0.78 -6.35 -10.44
N ASP A 493 0.37 -7.61 -10.29
CA ASP A 493 -1.00 -8.08 -10.54
C ASP A 493 -1.95 -7.77 -9.37
N GLY A 494 -1.45 -7.17 -8.28
CA GLY A 494 -2.24 -6.85 -7.09
C GLY A 494 -2.49 -8.05 -6.17
N GLU A 495 -1.80 -9.18 -6.40
CA GLU A 495 -1.91 -10.38 -5.56
C GLU A 495 -1.04 -10.27 -4.32
N ILE A 496 -1.58 -10.76 -3.19
CA ILE A 496 -0.90 -10.64 -1.90
C ILE A 496 -0.08 -11.89 -1.59
N TRP A 497 1.15 -11.62 -1.21
CA TRP A 497 2.13 -12.59 -0.78
C TRP A 497 2.31 -12.54 0.75
N VAL A 498 2.43 -13.73 1.34
CA VAL A 498 2.66 -13.93 2.77
C VAL A 498 4.07 -14.46 2.97
N ILE A 499 4.83 -13.79 3.82
CA ILE A 499 6.16 -14.21 4.24
C ILE A 499 6.08 -14.60 5.71
N THR A 500 6.69 -15.72 6.07
CA THR A 500 6.95 -16.04 7.48
C THR A 500 8.43 -16.24 7.70
N LYS A 501 8.97 -15.46 8.63
CA LYS A 501 10.41 -15.40 8.87
C LYS A 501 10.95 -16.64 9.58
N GLU A 502 10.14 -17.24 10.45
CA GLU A 502 10.64 -18.31 11.33
C GLU A 502 11.00 -19.59 10.55
N ASP A 503 10.26 -19.92 9.49
CA ASP A 503 10.55 -21.04 8.57
C ASP A 503 11.11 -20.60 7.21
N GLY A 504 11.19 -19.30 6.92
CA GLY A 504 11.77 -18.75 5.70
C GLY A 504 10.96 -19.03 4.44
N TYR A 505 9.63 -19.13 4.54
CA TYR A 505 8.76 -19.35 3.37
C TYR A 505 8.17 -18.06 2.83
N LEU A 506 8.16 -17.96 1.50
CA LEU A 506 7.27 -17.09 0.72
C LEU A 506 6.08 -17.92 0.24
N ARG A 507 4.89 -17.39 0.48
CA ARG A 507 3.59 -18.00 0.23
C ARG A 507 2.71 -17.01 -0.52
N ARG A 508 1.68 -17.52 -1.18
CA ARG A 508 0.70 -16.70 -1.88
C ARG A 508 -0.68 -16.90 -1.27
N LEU A 509 -1.42 -15.80 -1.14
CA LEU A 509 -2.85 -15.86 -0.88
C LEU A 509 -3.56 -16.14 -2.20
N VAL A 510 -4.41 -17.17 -2.21
CA VAL A 510 -5.21 -17.53 -3.37
C VAL A 510 -6.65 -17.60 -2.93
N GLY A 511 -7.58 -17.21 -3.79
CA GLY A 511 -8.98 -17.29 -3.41
C GLY A 511 -9.35 -18.74 -3.16
N PRO A 512 -10.51 -19.01 -2.56
CA PRO A 512 -11.11 -20.35 -2.58
C PRO A 512 -11.50 -20.83 -3.98
N GLY A 513 -11.06 -20.10 -5.00
CA GLY A 513 -11.61 -20.03 -6.34
C GLY A 513 -13.01 -19.40 -6.29
N PRO A 514 -13.27 -18.24 -6.89
CA PRO A 514 -14.57 -18.09 -7.51
C PRO A 514 -14.57 -19.03 -8.71
N ILE A 515 -15.46 -20.03 -8.68
CA ILE A 515 -15.67 -20.82 -9.90
C ILE A 515 -16.25 -19.90 -10.98
N LEU A 516 -17.14 -18.97 -10.61
CA LEU A 516 -17.73 -18.00 -11.52
C LEU A 516 -17.47 -16.54 -11.11
N THR A 517 -17.06 -15.73 -12.08
CA THR A 517 -16.81 -14.29 -11.96
C THR A 517 -17.68 -13.51 -12.94
N LEU A 518 -18.37 -12.48 -12.48
CA LEU A 518 -19.10 -11.52 -13.29
C LEU A 518 -18.20 -10.32 -13.62
N PHE A 519 -17.76 -10.21 -14.85
CA PHE A 519 -17.07 -9.02 -15.36
C PHE A 519 -18.09 -8.00 -15.82
N VAL A 520 -17.97 -6.75 -15.39
CA VAL A 520 -18.89 -5.65 -15.71
C VAL A 520 -18.10 -4.52 -16.32
N ASP A 521 -18.48 -4.07 -17.51
CA ASP A 521 -17.96 -2.85 -18.13
C ASP A 521 -18.75 -1.65 -17.60
N PRO A 522 -18.15 -0.80 -16.76
CA PRO A 522 -18.87 0.31 -16.14
C PRO A 522 -19.21 1.43 -17.13
N THR A 523 -18.67 1.43 -18.36
CA THR A 523 -18.91 2.50 -19.34
C THR A 523 -20.13 2.25 -20.23
N ASN A 524 -20.48 0.98 -20.44
CA ASN A 524 -21.59 0.58 -21.30
C ASN A 524 -22.55 -0.41 -20.64
N GLY A 525 -22.27 -0.83 -19.41
CA GLY A 525 -23.13 -1.69 -18.60
C GLY A 525 -23.03 -3.17 -18.93
N GLN A 526 -22.18 -3.56 -19.90
CA GLN A 526 -22.06 -4.94 -20.36
C GLN A 526 -21.53 -5.84 -19.25
N ALA A 527 -22.20 -6.98 -19.02
CA ALA A 527 -21.75 -7.97 -18.05
C ALA A 527 -21.51 -9.34 -18.70
N ILE A 528 -20.42 -9.98 -18.32
CA ILE A 528 -19.99 -11.31 -18.78
C ILE A 528 -19.76 -12.18 -17.56
N LEU A 529 -20.50 -13.29 -17.47
CA LEU A 529 -20.24 -14.33 -16.47
C LEU A 529 -19.19 -15.29 -17.04
N LYS A 530 -18.10 -15.53 -16.31
CA LYS A 530 -16.97 -16.36 -16.76
C LYS A 530 -16.62 -17.41 -15.72
N ASN A 531 -16.34 -18.64 -16.18
CA ASN A 531 -15.66 -19.63 -15.34
C ASN A 531 -14.17 -19.29 -15.25
N THR A 532 -13.74 -18.82 -14.07
CA THR A 532 -12.35 -18.42 -13.80
C THR A 532 -11.52 -19.52 -13.15
N SER A 533 -12.12 -20.67 -12.85
CA SER A 533 -11.39 -21.82 -12.32
C SER A 533 -10.62 -22.57 -13.41
N SER A 534 -9.68 -23.43 -12.98
CA SER A 534 -8.93 -24.35 -13.85
C SER A 534 -9.75 -25.55 -14.34
N ASP A 535 -10.94 -25.77 -13.76
CA ASP A 535 -11.79 -26.94 -14.01
C ASP A 535 -13.13 -26.52 -14.62
N ALA A 536 -13.84 -27.49 -15.20
CA ALA A 536 -15.20 -27.25 -15.66
C ALA A 536 -16.15 -27.10 -14.46
N PHE A 537 -17.18 -26.26 -14.62
CA PHE A 537 -18.20 -26.01 -13.61
C PHE A 537 -19.60 -26.28 -14.12
N ASP A 538 -20.36 -27.05 -13.36
CA ASP A 538 -21.75 -27.35 -13.69
C ASP A 538 -22.69 -26.38 -12.96
N LEU A 539 -23.08 -25.31 -13.66
CA LEU A 539 -23.96 -24.25 -13.14
C LEU A 539 -25.44 -24.69 -13.21
N THR A 540 -26.17 -24.54 -12.11
CA THR A 540 -27.62 -24.82 -12.04
C THR A 540 -28.45 -23.58 -11.70
N GLY A 541 -27.86 -22.49 -11.27
CA GLY A 541 -28.57 -21.24 -11.03
C GLY A 541 -27.64 -20.10 -10.68
N TYR A 542 -28.07 -18.86 -10.94
CA TYR A 542 -27.33 -17.67 -10.52
C TYR A 542 -28.27 -16.55 -10.10
N THR A 543 -27.72 -15.60 -9.36
CA THR A 543 -28.42 -14.42 -8.90
C THR A 543 -27.42 -13.27 -8.78
N ILE A 544 -27.72 -12.16 -9.44
CA ILE A 544 -26.98 -10.90 -9.34
C ILE A 544 -27.86 -9.97 -8.51
N VAL A 545 -27.32 -9.42 -7.43
CA VAL A 545 -28.04 -8.49 -6.56
C VAL A 545 -27.34 -7.14 -6.51
N SER A 546 -28.13 -6.10 -6.29
CA SER A 546 -27.68 -4.74 -6.00
C SER A 546 -28.48 -4.19 -4.82
N ALA A 547 -27.80 -3.63 -3.83
CA ALA A 547 -28.43 -2.97 -2.70
C ALA A 547 -28.90 -1.55 -3.08
N ALA A 548 -28.16 -0.87 -3.95
CA ALA A 548 -28.41 0.47 -4.45
C ALA A 548 -29.41 0.50 -5.62
N GLY A 549 -29.66 -0.63 -6.27
CA GLY A 549 -30.58 -0.72 -7.42
C GLY A 549 -29.91 -0.48 -8.77
N SER A 550 -28.65 -0.88 -8.92
CA SER A 550 -27.76 -0.61 -10.06
C SER A 550 -27.92 -1.58 -11.23
N LEU A 551 -29.02 -2.33 -11.29
CA LEU A 551 -29.31 -3.26 -12.39
C LEU A 551 -30.33 -2.63 -13.35
N ASP A 552 -30.15 -2.86 -14.65
CA ASP A 552 -31.13 -2.57 -15.69
C ASP A 552 -31.77 -3.88 -16.21
N PRO A 553 -32.94 -4.28 -15.66
CA PRO A 553 -33.68 -5.46 -16.11
C PRO A 553 -34.07 -5.45 -17.59
N ALA A 554 -34.15 -4.27 -18.22
CA ALA A 554 -34.56 -4.16 -19.62
C ALA A 554 -33.43 -4.47 -20.60
N GLN A 555 -32.18 -4.50 -20.13
CA GLN A 555 -30.99 -4.76 -20.94
C GLN A 555 -30.25 -6.05 -20.52
N TRP A 556 -30.78 -6.77 -19.52
CA TRP A 556 -30.34 -8.11 -19.17
C TRP A 556 -30.69 -9.12 -20.27
N THR A 557 -29.71 -9.92 -20.66
CA THR A 557 -29.90 -11.09 -21.55
C THR A 557 -29.77 -12.34 -20.69
N SER A 558 -30.87 -13.03 -20.43
CA SER A 558 -30.91 -14.21 -19.59
C SER A 558 -30.37 -15.45 -20.35
N LEU A 559 -30.02 -16.51 -19.63
CA LEU A 559 -29.70 -17.82 -20.23
C LEU A 559 -30.91 -18.39 -20.98
N GLY A 560 -32.12 -18.19 -20.45
CA GLY A 560 -33.35 -18.49 -21.18
C GLY A 560 -33.43 -17.76 -22.53
N ASP A 561 -33.09 -16.47 -22.57
CA ASP A 561 -33.07 -15.64 -23.79
C ASP A 561 -31.98 -16.07 -24.78
N GLU A 562 -30.82 -16.52 -24.30
CA GLU A 562 -29.76 -17.09 -25.13
C GLU A 562 -30.10 -18.49 -25.67
N GLY A 563 -31.24 -19.07 -25.26
CA GLY A 563 -31.76 -20.33 -25.76
C GLY A 563 -31.30 -21.57 -24.99
N PHE A 564 -30.76 -21.39 -23.78
CA PHE A 564 -30.48 -22.51 -22.89
C PHE A 564 -31.80 -23.09 -22.36
N VAL A 565 -31.91 -24.42 -22.41
CA VAL A 565 -33.18 -25.14 -22.16
C VAL A 565 -33.42 -25.27 -20.65
N ASP A 566 -34.68 -25.14 -20.23
CA ASP A 566 -35.15 -25.35 -18.84
C ASP A 566 -34.59 -24.36 -17.80
N TRP A 567 -34.16 -23.18 -18.24
CA TRP A 567 -33.80 -22.05 -17.37
C TRP A 567 -35.03 -21.20 -17.06
N ASP A 568 -35.39 -21.12 -15.77
CA ASP A 568 -36.53 -20.35 -15.27
C ASP A 568 -36.06 -19.00 -14.71
N GLU A 569 -36.59 -17.91 -15.26
CA GLU A 569 -36.37 -16.55 -14.77
C GLU A 569 -37.23 -16.22 -13.55
N ALA A 570 -36.59 -15.65 -12.51
CA ALA A 570 -37.32 -14.98 -11.45
C ALA A 570 -37.79 -13.59 -11.92
N PRO A 571 -38.80 -12.97 -11.25
CA PRO A 571 -39.17 -11.60 -11.53
C PRO A 571 -37.96 -10.65 -11.39
N SER A 572 -37.59 -10.01 -12.49
CA SER A 572 -36.44 -9.11 -12.55
C SER A 572 -36.74 -7.74 -11.92
N ALA A 573 -35.74 -7.17 -11.25
CA ALA A 573 -35.82 -5.85 -10.63
C ALA A 573 -34.43 -5.19 -10.62
N ALA A 574 -34.40 -3.87 -10.45
CA ALA A 574 -33.15 -3.12 -10.34
C ALA A 574 -32.27 -3.59 -9.15
N SER A 575 -32.85 -4.29 -8.17
CA SER A 575 -32.15 -4.85 -7.02
C SER A 575 -31.73 -6.32 -7.19
N ALA A 576 -32.29 -7.05 -8.17
CA ALA A 576 -31.98 -8.46 -8.35
C ALA A 576 -32.38 -9.00 -9.73
N LEU A 577 -31.48 -9.79 -10.34
CA LEU A 577 -31.70 -10.61 -11.53
C LEU A 577 -31.33 -12.06 -11.20
N SER A 578 -32.18 -13.03 -11.52
CA SER A 578 -31.94 -14.43 -11.14
C SER A 578 -32.52 -15.40 -12.15
N GLU A 579 -31.79 -16.49 -12.37
CA GLU A 579 -32.31 -17.68 -13.06
C GLU A 579 -31.92 -18.97 -12.32
N LEU A 580 -32.72 -20.00 -12.51
CA LEU A 580 -32.51 -21.33 -11.97
C LEU A 580 -32.90 -22.38 -13.01
N ASN A 581 -32.12 -23.44 -13.11
CA ASN A 581 -32.47 -24.65 -13.84
C ASN A 581 -32.62 -25.81 -12.85
N PRO A 582 -33.86 -26.16 -12.47
CA PRO A 582 -34.10 -27.21 -11.49
C PRO A 582 -33.98 -28.64 -12.07
N GLU A 583 -33.95 -28.78 -13.40
CA GLU A 583 -34.01 -30.09 -14.09
C GLU A 583 -32.67 -30.50 -14.72
N SER A 584 -31.75 -29.56 -14.94
CA SER A 584 -30.48 -29.78 -15.64
C SER A 584 -29.35 -28.87 -15.12
N GLN A 585 -28.21 -28.89 -15.81
CA GLN A 585 -27.04 -28.08 -15.51
C GLN A 585 -26.41 -27.55 -16.80
N LEU A 586 -25.82 -26.36 -16.75
CA LEU A 586 -24.98 -25.79 -17.79
C LEU A 586 -23.51 -26.02 -17.42
N SER A 587 -22.83 -26.88 -18.18
CA SER A 587 -21.40 -27.13 -17.98
C SER A 587 -20.59 -26.04 -18.66
N LEU A 588 -19.77 -25.34 -17.88
CA LEU A 588 -18.89 -24.26 -18.29
C LEU A 588 -17.46 -24.75 -18.17
N ASP A 589 -16.80 -25.03 -19.29
CA ASP A 589 -15.36 -25.35 -19.30
C ASP A 589 -14.54 -24.21 -18.69
N ALA A 590 -13.30 -24.51 -18.27
CA ALA A 590 -12.38 -23.50 -17.75
C ALA A 590 -12.19 -22.35 -18.76
N GLY A 591 -12.48 -21.12 -18.34
CA GLY A 591 -12.44 -19.92 -19.17
C GLY A 591 -13.69 -19.66 -20.02
N ALA A 592 -14.71 -20.53 -19.99
CA ALA A 592 -15.96 -20.31 -20.73
C ALA A 592 -16.70 -19.05 -20.22
N THR A 593 -17.37 -18.36 -21.15
CA THR A 593 -18.06 -17.09 -20.90
C THR A 593 -19.53 -17.16 -21.32
N ILE A 594 -20.37 -16.39 -20.64
CA ILE A 594 -21.79 -16.13 -20.96
C ILE A 594 -21.97 -14.62 -20.96
N ASN A 595 -22.58 -14.08 -22.01
CA ASN A 595 -22.90 -12.65 -22.08
C ASN A 595 -24.28 -12.42 -21.45
N LEU A 596 -24.34 -11.59 -20.42
CA LEU A 596 -25.59 -11.29 -19.72
C LEU A 596 -26.19 -9.94 -20.13
N GLY A 597 -25.71 -9.35 -21.23
CA GLY A 597 -26.18 -8.08 -21.76
C GLY A 597 -25.70 -6.88 -20.97
N GLN A 598 -26.29 -5.71 -21.24
CA GLN A 598 -25.95 -4.44 -20.60
C GLN A 598 -26.71 -4.26 -19.27
N LEU A 599 -26.60 -5.23 -18.37
CA LEU A 599 -27.42 -5.31 -17.16
C LEU A 599 -27.04 -4.31 -16.07
N PHE A 600 -25.91 -3.60 -16.18
CA PHE A 600 -25.46 -2.63 -15.18
C PHE A 600 -25.92 -1.22 -15.56
N ASP A 601 -26.59 -0.53 -14.63
CA ASP A 601 -27.04 0.85 -14.82
C ASP A 601 -25.87 1.83 -14.65
N VAL A 602 -25.25 2.16 -15.78
CA VAL A 602 -24.15 3.12 -15.88
C VAL A 602 -24.54 4.54 -15.43
N ALA A 603 -25.83 4.88 -15.40
CA ALA A 603 -26.26 6.21 -14.97
C ALA A 603 -26.29 6.34 -13.44
N ALA A 604 -26.43 5.22 -12.72
CA ALA A 604 -26.31 5.18 -11.27
C ALA A 604 -24.84 5.19 -10.83
N ASP A 605 -23.96 4.48 -11.55
CA ASP A 605 -22.51 4.32 -11.26
C ASP A 605 -22.21 3.79 -9.84
N GLU A 606 -23.17 3.12 -9.23
CA GLU A 606 -23.04 2.50 -7.90
C GLU A 606 -22.52 1.06 -8.07
N ARG A 607 -21.22 0.87 -7.87
CA ARG A 607 -20.48 -0.40 -8.10
C ARG A 607 -20.71 -1.45 -7.01
N ASP A 608 -21.97 -1.82 -6.78
CA ASP A 608 -22.40 -2.60 -5.63
C ASP A 608 -22.93 -4.02 -5.95
N LEU A 609 -22.82 -4.44 -7.21
CA LEU A 609 -23.29 -5.76 -7.63
C LEU A 609 -22.58 -6.89 -6.87
N ALA A 610 -23.35 -7.91 -6.50
CA ALA A 610 -22.83 -9.17 -5.97
C ALA A 610 -23.40 -10.36 -6.74
N LEU A 611 -22.53 -11.31 -7.07
CA LEU A 611 -22.88 -12.56 -7.75
C LEU A 611 -23.06 -13.69 -6.74
N LYS A 612 -24.14 -14.47 -6.91
CA LYS A 612 -24.39 -15.73 -6.24
C LYS A 612 -24.68 -16.79 -7.29
N PHE A 613 -24.24 -18.02 -7.06
CA PHE A 613 -24.48 -19.13 -7.98
C PHE A 613 -24.71 -20.45 -7.26
N LEU A 614 -25.29 -21.43 -7.96
CA LEU A 614 -25.52 -22.79 -7.52
C LEU A 614 -24.83 -23.75 -8.48
N GLY A 615 -24.03 -24.66 -7.95
CA GLY A 615 -23.49 -25.80 -8.68
C GLY A 615 -24.45 -26.99 -8.73
N ALA A 616 -24.12 -27.98 -9.56
CA ALA A 616 -24.86 -29.23 -9.62
C ALA A 616 -24.90 -29.95 -8.27
N GLY A 617 -26.11 -30.22 -7.76
CA GLY A 617 -26.31 -30.90 -6.48
C GLY A 617 -26.16 -30.02 -5.24
N GLU A 618 -25.90 -28.73 -5.40
CA GLU A 618 -25.82 -27.78 -4.28
C GLU A 618 -27.21 -27.34 -3.81
N ALA A 619 -27.38 -27.20 -2.50
CA ALA A 619 -28.64 -26.76 -1.87
C ALA A 619 -28.58 -25.31 -1.35
N THR A 620 -27.42 -24.68 -1.44
CA THR A 620 -27.13 -23.33 -0.93
C THR A 620 -26.26 -22.59 -1.92
N PHE A 621 -26.53 -21.31 -2.13
CA PHE A 621 -25.75 -20.49 -3.05
C PHE A 621 -24.31 -20.32 -2.57
N SER A 622 -23.38 -20.50 -3.51
CA SER A 622 -21.99 -20.05 -3.43
C SER A 622 -21.91 -18.57 -3.85
N ILE A 623 -20.90 -17.86 -3.36
CA ILE A 623 -20.66 -16.45 -3.71
C ILE A 623 -19.67 -16.43 -4.87
N GLY A 624 -20.06 -15.76 -5.95
CA GLY A 624 -19.19 -15.48 -7.08
C GLY A 624 -18.55 -14.11 -6.97
N ALA A 625 -17.56 -13.91 -7.81
CA ALA A 625 -16.86 -12.64 -7.91
C ALA A 625 -17.63 -11.65 -8.79
N VAL A 626 -17.46 -10.36 -8.54
CA VAL A 626 -17.84 -9.30 -9.48
C VAL A 626 -16.63 -8.41 -9.69
N MET A 627 -16.30 -8.13 -10.94
CA MET A 627 -15.15 -7.31 -11.32
C MET A 627 -15.61 -6.23 -12.29
N TYR A 628 -15.40 -4.96 -11.95
CA TYR A 628 -15.67 -3.85 -12.85
C TYR A 628 -14.40 -3.55 -13.64
N ARG A 629 -14.39 -3.84 -14.95
CA ARG A 629 -13.21 -3.60 -15.81
C ARG A 629 -13.61 -3.26 -17.23
N LEU A 630 -12.71 -2.58 -17.92
CA LEU A 630 -12.87 -2.22 -19.33
C LEU A 630 -12.37 -3.39 -20.20
N ALA A 631 -13.20 -3.89 -21.13
CA ALA A 631 -12.88 -5.12 -21.87
C ALA A 631 -11.64 -5.02 -22.79
N SER A 632 -11.25 -3.79 -23.18
CA SER A 632 -10.05 -3.55 -24.00
C SER A 632 -8.93 -2.84 -23.24
N ASP A 633 -9.05 -2.73 -21.92
CA ASP A 633 -7.96 -2.35 -21.03
C ASP A 633 -7.16 -3.63 -20.76
N PHE A 634 -6.20 -3.90 -21.64
CA PHE A 634 -5.43 -5.14 -21.65
C PHE A 634 -4.30 -5.13 -20.63
N ASN A 635 -3.82 -3.96 -20.24
CA ASN A 635 -2.81 -3.78 -19.20
C ASN A 635 -3.42 -3.49 -17.80
N ASP A 636 -4.76 -3.57 -17.69
CA ASP A 636 -5.55 -3.41 -16.46
C ASP A 636 -5.20 -2.11 -15.70
N ASP A 637 -4.89 -1.02 -16.43
CA ASP A 637 -4.52 0.28 -15.85
C ASP A 637 -5.71 1.22 -15.60
N GLY A 638 -6.91 0.77 -15.96
CA GLY A 638 -8.17 1.47 -15.79
C GLY A 638 -8.53 2.40 -16.95
N GLU A 639 -7.68 2.54 -17.97
CA GLU A 639 -7.92 3.32 -19.17
C GLU A 639 -7.93 2.44 -20.44
N ILE A 640 -8.54 2.94 -21.53
CA ILE A 640 -8.39 2.30 -22.85
C ILE A 640 -7.57 3.24 -23.72
N ASP A 641 -6.27 2.96 -23.84
CA ASP A 641 -5.29 3.83 -24.42
C ASP A 641 -4.33 3.10 -25.38
N ALA A 642 -3.19 3.72 -25.74
CA ALA A 642 -2.24 3.12 -26.67
C ALA A 642 -1.36 2.02 -26.05
N ALA A 643 -1.25 1.96 -24.72
CA ALA A 643 -0.50 0.94 -23.99
C ALA A 643 -1.17 -0.44 -24.12
N ASP A 644 -2.50 -0.49 -24.12
CA ASP A 644 -3.29 -1.68 -24.43
C ASP A 644 -2.91 -2.32 -25.76
N LEU A 645 -2.72 -1.50 -26.79
CA LEU A 645 -2.33 -2.02 -28.10
C LEU A 645 -0.98 -2.74 -28.04
N GLY A 646 -0.07 -2.29 -27.16
CA GLY A 646 1.19 -2.97 -26.90
C GLY A 646 0.97 -4.36 -26.30
N GLN A 647 0.06 -4.47 -25.34
CA GLN A 647 -0.29 -5.72 -24.67
C GLN A 647 -1.04 -6.70 -25.60
N TRP A 648 -1.98 -6.21 -26.41
CA TRP A 648 -2.62 -7.01 -27.45
C TRP A 648 -1.61 -7.54 -28.47
N GLN A 649 -0.63 -6.72 -28.86
CA GLN A 649 0.41 -7.12 -29.81
C GLN A 649 1.30 -8.24 -29.27
N SER A 650 1.66 -8.22 -27.99
CA SER A 650 2.43 -9.30 -27.36
C SER A 650 1.64 -10.59 -27.28
N SER A 651 0.32 -10.50 -27.08
CA SER A 651 -0.56 -11.66 -26.91
C SER A 651 -1.11 -12.23 -28.23
N PHE A 652 -1.05 -11.48 -29.34
CA PHE A 652 -1.64 -11.88 -30.63
C PHE A 652 -1.14 -13.24 -31.13
N GLY A 653 -2.06 -14.23 -31.14
CA GLY A 653 -1.77 -15.61 -31.54
C GLY A 653 -0.81 -16.36 -30.60
N VAL A 654 -0.50 -15.79 -29.43
CA VAL A 654 0.39 -16.38 -28.41
C VAL A 654 -0.43 -16.86 -27.21
N ASP A 655 -1.21 -15.97 -26.60
CA ASP A 655 -2.01 -16.24 -25.40
C ASP A 655 -3.33 -15.44 -25.39
N ARG A 656 -3.97 -15.33 -24.22
CA ARG A 656 -5.29 -14.69 -24.02
C ARG A 656 -5.20 -13.28 -23.44
N GLY A 657 -4.01 -12.71 -23.31
CA GLY A 657 -3.79 -11.40 -22.66
C GLY A 657 -4.41 -10.21 -23.40
N GLY A 658 -4.87 -10.39 -24.65
CA GLY A 658 -5.60 -9.38 -25.41
C GLY A 658 -6.99 -9.82 -25.87
N ASP A 659 -7.65 -10.76 -25.17
CA ASP A 659 -8.96 -11.31 -25.55
C ASP A 659 -10.12 -10.39 -25.09
N ALA A 660 -10.33 -9.28 -25.80
CA ALA A 660 -11.40 -8.31 -25.50
C ALA A 660 -12.80 -8.84 -25.84
N ASN A 661 -12.91 -9.78 -26.78
CA ASN A 661 -14.21 -10.28 -27.23
C ASN A 661 -14.65 -11.57 -26.51
N GLY A 662 -13.75 -12.18 -25.72
CA GLY A 662 -14.02 -13.32 -24.86
C GLY A 662 -14.12 -14.66 -25.60
N ASP A 663 -13.55 -14.77 -26.81
CA ASP A 663 -13.57 -16.01 -27.60
C ASP A 663 -12.41 -16.97 -27.29
N GLY A 664 -11.56 -16.59 -26.32
CA GLY A 664 -10.45 -17.38 -25.83
C GLY A 664 -9.20 -17.26 -26.69
N ARG A 665 -9.12 -16.28 -27.59
CA ARG A 665 -7.96 -16.00 -28.45
C ARG A 665 -7.70 -14.50 -28.51
N THR A 666 -6.43 -14.12 -28.54
CA THR A 666 -6.05 -12.76 -28.92
C THR A 666 -5.86 -12.71 -30.44
N ASP A 667 -6.83 -12.16 -31.16
CA ASP A 667 -6.80 -12.03 -32.60
C ASP A 667 -7.35 -10.69 -33.13
N GLY A 668 -7.61 -10.64 -34.44
CA GLY A 668 -8.09 -9.41 -35.10
C GLY A 668 -9.48 -8.96 -34.64
N GLY A 669 -10.27 -9.84 -34.03
CA GLY A 669 -11.53 -9.52 -33.38
C GLY A 669 -11.33 -8.59 -32.18
N ASP A 670 -10.31 -8.84 -31.38
CA ASP A 670 -10.02 -8.06 -30.17
C ASP A 670 -9.39 -6.71 -30.49
N PHE A 671 -8.52 -6.67 -31.50
CA PHE A 671 -8.02 -5.40 -32.02
C PHE A 671 -9.16 -4.50 -32.51
N LEU A 672 -10.20 -5.10 -33.11
CA LEU A 672 -11.36 -4.37 -33.56
C LEU A 672 -12.22 -3.87 -32.38
N ALA A 673 -12.27 -4.61 -31.28
CA ALA A 673 -12.93 -4.21 -30.04
C ALA A 673 -12.18 -3.03 -29.39
N TRP A 674 -10.87 -3.17 -29.20
CA TRP A 674 -9.99 -2.10 -28.71
C TRP A 674 -10.10 -0.85 -29.59
N GLN A 675 -9.99 -0.98 -30.92
CA GLN A 675 -10.07 0.17 -31.82
C GLN A 675 -11.39 0.94 -31.71
N ARG A 676 -12.51 0.25 -31.47
CA ARG A 676 -13.82 0.89 -31.31
C ARG A 676 -13.92 1.63 -29.97
N GLN A 677 -13.41 1.02 -28.90
CA GLN A 677 -13.46 1.60 -27.56
C GLN A 677 -12.46 2.75 -27.41
N PHE A 678 -11.22 2.60 -27.90
CA PHE A 678 -10.22 3.66 -28.00
C PHE A 678 -10.73 4.86 -28.80
N ALA A 679 -11.44 4.63 -29.92
CA ALA A 679 -12.02 5.71 -30.71
C ALA A 679 -13.20 6.42 -30.01
N ALA A 680 -13.91 5.74 -29.11
CA ALA A 680 -14.97 6.32 -28.29
C ALA A 680 -14.41 7.11 -27.09
N ALA A 681 -13.23 6.74 -26.60
CA ALA A 681 -12.50 7.46 -25.55
C ALA A 681 -11.87 8.77 -26.03
N LEU A 682 -11.69 8.94 -27.35
CA LEU A 682 -11.19 10.20 -27.92
C LEU A 682 -12.23 11.33 -27.77
N PRO A 683 -11.84 12.51 -27.27
CA PRO A 683 -12.74 13.66 -27.20
C PRO A 683 -13.22 14.03 -28.61
N ALA A 684 -14.54 14.26 -28.74
CA ALA A 684 -15.17 14.58 -30.02
C ALA A 684 -14.38 15.68 -30.75
N ALA A 685 -13.84 15.34 -31.93
CA ALA A 685 -13.06 16.27 -32.72
C ALA A 685 -13.88 17.53 -32.99
N ALA A 686 -13.43 18.67 -32.48
CA ALA A 686 -14.03 19.95 -32.76
C ALA A 686 -14.08 20.13 -34.28
N GLN A 687 -15.29 20.32 -34.83
CA GLN A 687 -15.48 20.76 -36.21
C GLN A 687 -14.77 22.11 -36.39
N GLN A 688 -13.51 22.06 -36.81
CA GLN A 688 -12.79 23.23 -37.30
C GLN A 688 -13.54 23.70 -38.57
N PRO A 689 -14.11 24.91 -38.59
CA PRO A 689 -14.75 25.42 -39.78
C PRO A 689 -13.68 25.50 -40.88
N VAL A 690 -13.96 24.83 -42.00
CA VAL A 690 -13.11 24.87 -43.20
C VAL A 690 -12.91 26.34 -43.58
N PRO A 691 -11.69 26.88 -43.54
CA PRO A 691 -11.45 28.26 -43.93
C PRO A 691 -11.76 28.41 -45.43
N GLU A 692 -12.68 29.30 -45.78
CA GLU A 692 -12.97 29.60 -47.18
C GLU A 692 -11.68 30.07 -47.90
N PRO A 693 -11.41 29.61 -49.13
CA PRO A 693 -10.26 30.09 -49.88
C PRO A 693 -10.42 31.59 -50.14
N MET A 694 -9.32 32.33 -49.94
CA MET A 694 -9.19 33.79 -50.00
C MET A 694 -9.74 34.42 -51.31
N ALA A 695 -11.05 34.56 -51.44
CA ALA A 695 -11.68 35.36 -52.50
C ALA A 695 -11.30 36.85 -52.36
N ALA A 696 -10.96 37.30 -51.15
CA ALA A 696 -10.49 38.65 -50.88
C ALA A 696 -9.04 38.92 -51.39
N ALA A 697 -8.18 37.90 -51.47
CA ALA A 697 -6.81 38.07 -51.98
C ALA A 697 -6.76 38.15 -53.51
N LEU A 698 -7.68 37.47 -54.20
CA LEU A 698 -7.84 37.56 -55.66
C LEU A 698 -8.51 38.87 -56.11
N ALA A 699 -9.39 39.45 -55.29
CA ALA A 699 -9.98 40.77 -55.56
C ALA A 699 -8.98 41.93 -55.40
N ALA A 700 -8.03 41.83 -54.45
CA ALA A 700 -6.99 42.84 -54.26
C ALA A 700 -5.92 42.85 -55.37
N LEU A 701 -5.65 41.70 -56.00
CA LEU A 701 -4.74 41.61 -57.15
C LEU A 701 -5.36 42.14 -58.47
N ALA A 702 -6.69 42.11 -58.60
CA ALA A 702 -7.42 42.59 -59.78
C ALA A 702 -7.56 44.14 -59.84
N VAL A 703 -7.48 44.83 -58.70
CA VAL A 703 -7.57 46.31 -58.63
C VAL A 703 -6.22 46.98 -58.86
N ALA A 704 -5.09 46.28 -58.66
CA ALA A 704 -3.74 46.81 -58.90
C ALA A 704 -3.29 46.74 -60.38
N LEU A 705 -3.99 46.00 -61.25
CA LEU A 705 -3.67 45.83 -62.68
C LEU A 705 -4.61 46.58 -63.64
N GLY A 706 -5.54 47.39 -63.10
CA GLY A 706 -6.65 48.01 -63.86
C GLY A 706 -6.55 49.52 -64.12
N VAL A 707 -5.36 50.15 -64.06
CA VAL A 707 -5.22 51.58 -64.41
C VAL A 707 -4.97 51.75 -65.92
N PRO A 708 -5.88 52.39 -66.68
CA PRO A 708 -5.73 52.55 -68.12
C PRO A 708 -4.76 53.69 -68.50
N HIS A 709 -3.75 53.38 -69.31
CA HIS A 709 -2.98 54.38 -70.05
C HIS A 709 -3.90 55.11 -71.05
N ARG A 710 -4.24 56.37 -70.75
CA ARG A 710 -4.85 57.30 -71.70
C ARG A 710 -3.85 57.63 -72.81
N ARG A 711 -4.23 57.28 -74.04
CA ARG A 711 -3.67 57.80 -75.29
C ARG A 711 -3.83 59.32 -75.34
N TRP A 712 -2.73 60.04 -75.50
CA TRP A 712 -2.73 61.39 -76.07
C TRP A 712 -2.49 61.25 -77.57
N ALA A 713 -3.48 61.67 -78.36
CA ALA A 713 -3.32 62.03 -79.76
C ALA A 713 -3.40 63.56 -79.84
N ALA A 714 -2.48 64.18 -80.57
CA ALA A 714 -2.77 65.23 -81.53
C ALA A 714 -1.47 65.73 -82.17
N SER A 715 -1.50 65.78 -83.52
CA SER A 715 -1.00 66.85 -84.40
C SER A 715 0.30 67.57 -84.07
#